data_AF-C8NDJ1-F1
#
_entry.id   AF-C8NDJ1-F1
#
_cell.length_a   1.000
_cell.length_b   1.000
_cell.length_c   1.000
_cell.angle_alpha   90.00
_cell.angle_beta   90.00
_cell.angle_gamma   90.00
#
_symmetry.space_group_name_H-M   'P 1'
#
loop_
_entity.id
_entity.type
_entity.pdbx_description
1 polymer ?
#
loop_
_entity_poly.entity_id
_entity_poly.type
_entity_poly.pdbx_seq_one_letter_code
_entity_poly.pdbx_strand_id
1 'polypeptide(L)'
;GHPINGQTGNTYQLIQEDAGHKITVQATYKDNTGHDESPVSEAADIPALSANHQGSVAISGEAKVGNTLTATVSDGDDFAADKVQYQWLRDDQPIDSANSSTYTLTKDDAGHKITVRATYQDNAGHDENPTSDGTDIPMPPPSGKVGEYVPKPTTDFIANVKDAEYGAKGDGQTDDTAAIQKAIDAVAEKGGGIVDIPNGTYLIDAMRQETSSYETSGLVLKSNVILRMADGTVLKSLPNDSQFASVITIKDANNAHMYGGTVVGDRSIHTGEYGEWGHGVRITNSTNVVIEKVTSKENWGDGFYVGKRGGSDIETQNITFYQVNADHNRRQGISITHGKGIKVLNSVFKDTDGTDPRAGIDIEPNKNEQVSDVELRGNTFSGNRYGIVASNHMHGGSTAVKNVTFENNIVEDNHVGILYVGVEGGTIRHNTVRQKHDMPEKYPYHHQYGIELRNGAVHPTTGVTVSDNDLYGGNVIDRQTSGNTIGTNHFKSAVYIKGIAQPGQTLTAEVYDGDYGELYRHISIKVPAKSVTSYRWYADGVEIEGAHESTYTLTEAEKGKKITVKIAYTDTAGQEESATSTDTMPVGYENHAPTDITLDPLVIYGNEDQAEVGTLKAIDADKGDRFTYTVNDDRFEVNGDMLRLKKGQSLDYDKVNSVTLTVTATDQMGASYSKTFTTYIRAPKGMPGFDYYDLTLSANKLMEGQDGASVGKLTLRDRSVGKDYTYHVSDPRFEIVDGTLKLKAGQKINYDQEQTVAVSVTVSNSGGMTMRKTFTLHVEDDPNYPPSGNNVLPEPVDIHNATEAADALHKHDADSADSPNHSGQNSDGHGAAANHAESGDTHTTTDHAQHDGAANNAAQTLGDSDAPIHLSAPLNAADHAELADKSSAEILDHLGEHGGDAFTFDASETPHTLTGTDGNDNLVAVGGANTLKGGEGADQFIFITQPKDGASPALSQILDLNSGEDRIRLVAGKGESISDLQYDADSRLLSYTLHDSENRSYHNSITVNAHDGHALTQEEVLAAVSIL
;
A
#
# COMPACT_ATOMS: atom_id res chain seq x y z
N GLY A 1 -28.84 47.65 59.51
CA GLY A 1 -27.80 47.57 58.46
C GLY A 1 -26.51 48.19 58.95
N HIS A 2 -25.43 48.07 58.18
CA HIS A 2 -24.22 48.85 58.38
C HIS A 2 -24.38 50.21 57.65
N PRO A 3 -23.89 51.33 58.21
CA PRO A 3 -23.89 52.60 57.49
C PRO A 3 -23.07 52.49 56.21
N ILE A 4 -23.63 52.96 55.09
CA ILE A 4 -22.87 53.11 53.85
C ILE A 4 -21.97 54.34 54.03
N ASN A 5 -20.67 54.11 54.12
CA ASN A 5 -19.71 55.13 54.51
C ASN A 5 -19.77 56.35 53.58
N GLY A 6 -19.90 57.55 54.17
CA GLY A 6 -19.92 58.82 53.44
C GLY A 6 -21.29 59.22 52.87
N GLN A 7 -22.32 58.38 52.97
CA GLN A 7 -23.64 58.64 52.40
C GLN A 7 -24.58 59.27 53.44
N THR A 8 -24.61 60.60 53.49
CA THR A 8 -25.46 61.39 54.41
C THR A 8 -26.45 62.31 53.70
N GLY A 9 -26.57 62.19 52.38
CA GLY A 9 -27.49 62.97 51.56
C GLY A 9 -28.94 62.50 51.66
N ASN A 10 -29.86 63.33 51.15
CA ASN A 10 -31.28 62.97 51.02
C ASN A 10 -31.57 62.07 49.80
N THR A 11 -30.55 61.72 49.02
CA THR A 11 -30.58 60.77 47.90
C THR A 11 -29.34 59.91 47.94
N TYR A 12 -29.47 58.63 47.58
CA TYR A 12 -28.37 57.68 47.42
C TYR A 12 -28.46 57.02 46.05
N GLN A 13 -27.37 57.02 45.28
CA GLN A 13 -27.27 56.32 44.01
C GLN A 13 -26.73 54.92 44.28
N LEU A 14 -27.50 53.90 43.89
CA LEU A 14 -27.11 52.50 44.06
C LEU A 14 -25.82 52.19 43.30
N ILE A 15 -24.96 51.39 43.92
CA ILE A 15 -23.74 50.83 43.33
C ILE A 15 -23.87 49.30 43.22
N GLN A 16 -22.96 48.67 42.48
CA GLN A 16 -23.02 47.22 42.20
C GLN A 16 -23.01 46.38 43.49
N GLU A 17 -22.29 46.86 44.52
CA GLU A 17 -22.20 46.22 45.82
C GLU A 17 -23.52 46.22 46.61
N ASP A 18 -24.48 47.09 46.25
CA ASP A 18 -25.81 47.12 46.86
C ASP A 18 -26.74 46.02 46.32
N ALA A 19 -26.40 45.40 45.18
CA ALA A 19 -27.22 44.35 44.57
C ALA A 19 -27.39 43.16 45.54
N GLY A 20 -28.62 42.66 45.65
CA GLY A 20 -28.99 41.58 46.57
C GLY A 20 -29.06 41.98 48.06
N HIS A 21 -28.77 43.24 48.39
CA HIS A 21 -28.89 43.77 49.75
C HIS A 21 -30.18 44.56 49.94
N LYS A 22 -30.57 44.71 51.20
CA LYS A 22 -31.67 45.60 51.62
C LYS A 22 -31.10 46.94 52.05
N ILE A 23 -31.58 48.03 51.44
CA ILE A 23 -31.16 49.39 51.79
C ILE A 23 -32.25 50.09 52.61
N THR A 24 -31.85 50.71 53.72
CA THR A 24 -32.70 51.55 54.59
C THR A 24 -32.05 52.90 54.79
N VAL A 25 -32.83 53.97 54.89
CA VAL A 25 -32.32 55.30 55.29
C VAL A 25 -32.82 55.65 56.70
N GLN A 26 -31.93 56.18 57.55
CA GLN A 26 -32.29 56.70 58.87
C GLN A 26 -32.20 58.23 58.85
N ALA A 27 -33.31 58.90 59.16
CA ALA A 27 -33.33 60.36 59.29
C ALA A 27 -33.33 60.75 60.77
N THR A 28 -32.47 61.67 61.19
CA THR A 28 -32.45 62.22 62.55
C THR A 28 -32.90 63.68 62.54
N TYR A 29 -33.87 64.05 63.39
CA TYR A 29 -34.34 65.42 63.51
C TYR A 29 -34.88 65.70 64.92
N LYS A 30 -35.10 66.98 65.26
CA LYS A 30 -35.91 67.35 66.43
C LYS A 30 -37.30 67.75 66.00
N ASP A 31 -38.30 67.22 66.67
CA ASP A 31 -39.68 67.60 66.40
C ASP A 31 -40.00 69.03 66.92
N ASN A 32 -41.21 69.51 66.63
CA ASN A 32 -41.63 70.85 67.04
C ASN A 32 -41.81 71.02 68.56
N THR A 33 -41.70 69.92 69.33
CA THR A 33 -41.76 69.93 70.79
C THR A 33 -40.38 69.73 71.44
N GLY A 34 -39.32 69.63 70.63
CA GLY A 34 -37.92 69.56 71.06
C GLY A 34 -37.38 68.15 71.32
N HIS A 35 -38.14 67.10 70.97
CA HIS A 35 -37.76 65.70 71.13
C HIS A 35 -36.92 65.23 69.95
N ASP A 36 -35.87 64.44 70.22
CA ASP A 36 -35.05 63.81 69.19
C ASP A 36 -35.78 62.62 68.57
N GLU A 37 -36.00 62.67 67.26
CA GLU A 37 -36.64 61.65 66.44
C GLU A 37 -35.61 60.99 65.51
N SER A 38 -35.76 59.69 65.28
CA SER A 38 -34.86 58.92 64.42
C SER A 38 -35.56 57.82 63.62
N PRO A 39 -36.59 58.16 62.81
CA PRO A 39 -37.28 57.15 62.01
C PRO A 39 -36.34 56.54 60.97
N VAL A 40 -36.48 55.23 60.79
CA VAL A 40 -35.84 54.45 59.74
C VAL A 40 -36.90 54.12 58.71
N SER A 41 -36.58 54.26 57.42
CA SER A 41 -37.48 53.85 56.35
C SER A 41 -37.73 52.33 56.41
N GLU A 42 -38.81 51.89 55.78
CA GLU A 42 -38.90 50.49 55.37
C GLU A 42 -37.69 50.13 54.48
N ALA A 43 -37.27 48.87 54.54
CA ALA A 43 -36.17 48.37 53.74
C ALA A 43 -36.60 48.25 52.27
N ALA A 44 -35.83 48.87 51.37
CA ALA A 44 -35.94 48.65 49.93
C ALA A 44 -35.06 47.44 49.56
N ASP A 45 -35.69 46.40 49.02
CA ASP A 45 -34.97 45.26 48.43
C ASP A 45 -34.32 45.71 47.12
N ILE A 46 -32.99 45.61 47.04
CA ILE A 46 -32.27 45.80 45.78
C ILE A 46 -32.16 44.42 45.13
N PRO A 47 -32.68 44.22 43.90
CA PRO A 47 -32.57 42.96 43.20
C PRO A 47 -31.11 42.48 43.15
N ALA A 48 -30.88 41.18 43.34
CA ALA A 48 -29.60 40.58 43.01
C ALA A 48 -29.39 40.68 41.49
N LEU A 49 -28.15 40.86 41.04
CA LEU A 49 -27.82 40.69 39.63
C LEU A 49 -28.14 39.25 39.23
N SER A 50 -28.69 39.07 38.02
CA SER A 50 -28.82 37.74 37.43
C SER A 50 -27.44 37.09 37.29
N ALA A 51 -27.41 35.76 37.39
CA ALA A 51 -26.20 35.01 37.03
C ALA A 51 -25.85 35.32 35.57
N ASN A 52 -24.57 35.49 35.27
CA ASN A 52 -24.10 35.80 33.92
C ASN A 52 -24.37 34.64 32.95
N HIS A 53 -24.98 34.92 31.80
CA HIS A 53 -25.01 34.00 30.66
C HIS A 53 -23.85 34.29 29.69
N GLN A 54 -22.68 33.71 29.99
CA GLN A 54 -21.45 33.95 29.24
C GLN A 54 -21.66 33.89 27.72
N GLY A 55 -21.18 34.93 27.04
CA GLY A 55 -21.30 35.08 25.60
C GLY A 55 -20.38 34.14 24.82
N SER A 56 -20.67 33.99 23.52
CA SER A 56 -19.88 33.20 22.57
C SER A 56 -19.64 33.97 21.27
N VAL A 57 -18.58 33.62 20.55
CA VAL A 57 -18.28 34.18 19.22
C VAL A 57 -17.88 33.07 18.25
N ALA A 58 -18.49 33.07 17.06
CA ALA A 58 -18.24 32.09 16.01
C ALA A 58 -17.73 32.77 14.74
N ILE A 59 -16.87 32.06 14.00
CA ILE A 59 -16.38 32.48 12.68
C ILE A 59 -17.22 31.78 11.60
N SER A 60 -17.55 32.51 10.53
CA SER A 60 -18.16 31.99 9.31
C SER A 60 -17.47 32.57 8.07
N GLY A 61 -17.57 31.89 6.93
CA GLY A 61 -16.89 32.26 5.68
C GLY A 61 -15.95 31.15 5.18
N GLU A 62 -15.55 31.23 3.92
CA GLU A 62 -14.62 30.25 3.33
C GLU A 62 -13.20 30.53 3.84
N ALA A 63 -12.59 29.55 4.51
CA ALA A 63 -11.24 29.59 5.06
C ALA A 63 -10.17 29.51 3.96
N LYS A 64 -10.12 30.52 3.09
CA LYS A 64 -9.25 30.56 1.92
C LYS A 64 -8.66 31.95 1.74
N VAL A 65 -7.37 32.02 1.45
CA VAL A 65 -6.68 33.27 1.13
C VAL A 65 -7.45 34.05 0.07
N GLY A 66 -7.75 35.32 0.36
CA GLY A 66 -8.53 36.22 -0.48
C GLY A 66 -10.01 36.31 -0.12
N ASN A 67 -10.54 35.39 0.70
CA ASN A 67 -11.94 35.39 1.12
C ASN A 67 -12.13 36.11 2.47
N THR A 68 -13.37 36.53 2.74
CA THR A 68 -13.74 37.26 3.96
C THR A 68 -14.37 36.31 4.98
N LEU A 69 -13.81 36.30 6.19
CA LEU A 69 -14.38 35.70 7.39
C LEU A 69 -15.24 36.73 8.14
N THR A 70 -16.30 36.26 8.79
CA THR A 70 -17.26 37.06 9.56
C THR A 70 -17.42 36.50 10.96
N ALA A 71 -17.33 37.37 11.97
CA ALA A 71 -17.52 37.06 13.37
C ALA A 71 -18.97 37.32 13.80
N THR A 72 -19.59 36.35 14.44
CA THR A 72 -20.96 36.42 14.96
C THR A 72 -20.95 36.18 16.46
N VAL A 73 -21.46 37.14 17.24
CA VAL A 73 -21.58 37.03 18.71
C VAL A 73 -22.99 36.56 19.07
N SER A 74 -23.08 35.65 20.05
CA SER A 74 -24.34 35.19 20.63
C SER A 74 -24.24 35.20 22.15
N ASP A 75 -25.25 35.78 22.81
CA ASP A 75 -25.32 35.95 24.25
C ASP A 75 -26.76 35.73 24.72
N GLY A 76 -26.95 35.07 25.87
CA GLY A 76 -28.26 34.76 26.43
C GLY A 76 -28.96 35.94 27.09
N ASP A 77 -28.21 36.99 27.44
CA ASP A 77 -28.68 38.21 28.09
C ASP A 77 -28.88 39.37 27.09
N ASP A 78 -28.73 39.12 25.79
CA ASP A 78 -28.68 40.10 24.70
C ASP A 78 -27.56 41.15 24.88
N PHE A 79 -27.17 41.83 23.80
CA PHE A 79 -26.12 42.85 23.83
C PHE A 79 -26.32 43.93 22.76
N ALA A 80 -25.67 45.08 22.95
CA ALA A 80 -25.65 46.14 21.95
C ALA A 80 -24.60 45.84 20.86
N ALA A 81 -25.03 45.38 19.69
CA ALA A 81 -24.14 44.97 18.61
C ALA A 81 -23.15 46.08 18.14
N ASP A 82 -23.51 47.35 18.24
CA ASP A 82 -22.62 48.49 17.91
C ASP A 82 -21.53 48.76 18.95
N LYS A 83 -21.58 48.08 20.11
CA LYS A 83 -20.60 48.18 21.20
C LYS A 83 -19.58 47.05 21.22
N VAL A 84 -19.74 46.04 20.38
CA VAL A 84 -18.79 44.93 20.29
C VAL A 84 -17.50 45.40 19.63
N GLN A 85 -16.39 45.15 20.31
CA GLN A 85 -15.05 45.34 19.77
C GLN A 85 -14.48 43.99 19.34
N TYR A 86 -13.88 43.95 18.15
CA TYR A 86 -13.29 42.73 17.61
C TYR A 86 -11.77 42.85 17.54
N GLN A 87 -11.07 41.74 17.71
CA GLN A 87 -9.67 41.60 17.38
C GLN A 87 -9.46 40.22 16.76
N TRP A 88 -9.08 40.18 15.49
CA TRP A 88 -8.66 38.94 14.84
C TRP A 88 -7.23 38.60 15.24
N LEU A 89 -6.95 37.32 15.40
CA LEU A 89 -5.66 36.80 15.80
C LEU A 89 -5.18 35.74 14.79
N ARG A 90 -3.88 35.72 14.54
CA ARG A 90 -3.17 34.68 13.79
C ARG A 90 -2.25 33.97 14.77
N ASP A 91 -2.45 32.68 14.99
CA ASP A 91 -1.75 31.89 16.00
C ASP A 91 -1.71 32.58 17.36
N ASP A 92 -2.89 33.01 17.83
CA ASP A 92 -3.11 33.75 19.08
C ASP A 92 -2.42 35.12 19.18
N GLN A 93 -1.79 35.61 18.10
CA GLN A 93 -1.22 36.95 18.02
C GLN A 93 -2.18 37.92 17.32
N PRO A 94 -2.43 39.12 17.87
CA PRO A 94 -3.26 40.13 17.21
C PRO A 94 -2.76 40.44 15.79
N ILE A 95 -3.68 40.39 14.82
CA ILE A 95 -3.41 40.86 13.47
C ILE A 95 -3.62 42.37 13.45
N ASP A 96 -2.59 43.11 13.04
CA ASP A 96 -2.61 44.57 13.00
C ASP A 96 -3.79 45.10 12.17
N SER A 97 -4.56 46.01 12.78
CA SER A 97 -5.74 46.66 12.17
C SER A 97 -6.92 45.75 11.82
N ALA A 98 -6.87 44.45 12.16
CA ALA A 98 -7.99 43.53 11.97
C ALA A 98 -8.96 43.60 13.17
N ASN A 99 -9.69 44.71 13.25
CA ASN A 99 -10.57 45.04 14.39
C ASN A 99 -12.06 45.20 14.04
N SER A 100 -12.44 44.74 12.84
CA SER A 100 -13.83 44.74 12.37
C SER A 100 -14.50 43.39 12.66
N SER A 101 -15.83 43.35 12.59
CA SER A 101 -16.60 42.09 12.62
C SER A 101 -16.32 41.19 11.41
N THR A 102 -15.55 41.66 10.43
CA THR A 102 -15.10 40.90 9.27
C THR A 102 -13.60 41.00 9.08
N TYR A 103 -12.99 39.97 8.50
CA TYR A 103 -11.56 39.94 8.17
C TYR A 103 -11.33 39.25 6.83
N THR A 104 -10.64 39.90 5.90
CA THR A 104 -10.28 39.30 4.62
C THR A 104 -8.92 38.64 4.73
N LEU A 105 -8.88 37.33 4.49
CA LEU A 105 -7.69 36.51 4.59
C LEU A 105 -6.64 36.97 3.57
N THR A 106 -5.42 37.12 4.05
CA THR A 106 -4.23 37.53 3.31
C THR A 106 -3.32 36.33 3.06
N LYS A 107 -2.28 36.51 2.24
CA LYS A 107 -1.28 35.45 2.01
C LYS A 107 -0.53 35.07 3.28
N ASP A 108 -0.36 36.01 4.22
CA ASP A 108 0.35 35.76 5.47
C ASP A 108 -0.50 34.94 6.46
N ASP A 109 -1.79 34.73 6.18
CA ASP A 109 -2.65 33.84 6.96
C ASP A 109 -2.56 32.39 6.49
N ALA A 110 -2.00 32.13 5.31
CA ALA A 110 -1.89 30.79 4.75
C ALA A 110 -1.03 29.86 5.63
N GLY A 111 -1.56 28.71 6.01
CA GLY A 111 -0.93 27.76 6.92
C GLY A 111 -1.05 28.12 8.41
N HIS A 112 -1.78 29.19 8.76
CA HIS A 112 -1.95 29.65 10.13
C HIS A 112 -3.38 29.42 10.66
N LYS A 113 -3.54 29.41 11.98
CA LYS A 113 -4.84 29.35 12.65
C LYS A 113 -5.35 30.77 12.91
N ILE A 114 -6.59 31.05 12.52
CA ILE A 114 -7.26 32.33 12.69
C ILE A 114 -8.35 32.23 13.75
N THR A 115 -8.29 33.09 14.77
CA THR A 115 -9.35 33.26 15.78
C THR A 115 -9.84 34.71 15.81
N VAL A 116 -10.99 34.95 16.42
CA VAL A 116 -11.48 36.30 16.70
C VAL A 116 -11.89 36.41 18.16
N ARG A 117 -11.46 37.49 18.82
CA ARG A 117 -11.89 37.86 20.16
C ARG A 117 -12.92 38.97 20.07
N ALA A 118 -14.04 38.82 20.76
CA ALA A 118 -15.07 39.85 20.90
C ALA A 118 -15.09 40.36 22.34
N THR A 119 -15.10 41.68 22.54
CA THR A 119 -15.18 42.32 23.87
C THR A 119 -16.38 43.27 23.91
N TYR A 120 -17.27 43.10 24.88
CA TYR A 120 -18.49 43.90 25.04
C TYR A 120 -19.03 43.82 26.48
N GLN A 121 -20.06 44.61 26.78
CA GLN A 121 -20.88 44.45 27.98
C GLN A 121 -22.27 44.00 27.52
N ASP A 122 -22.84 42.99 28.17
CA ASP A 122 -24.19 42.50 27.90
C ASP A 122 -25.27 43.45 28.46
N ASN A 123 -26.56 43.16 28.23
CA ASN A 123 -27.63 43.98 28.80
C ASN A 123 -27.92 43.69 30.28
N ALA A 124 -27.32 42.64 30.86
CA ALA A 124 -27.35 42.34 32.29
C ALA A 124 -26.26 43.10 33.09
N GLY A 125 -25.33 43.77 32.39
CA GLY A 125 -24.24 44.58 32.95
C GLY A 125 -22.93 43.82 33.17
N HIS A 126 -22.77 42.61 32.64
CA HIS A 126 -21.53 41.82 32.74
C HIS A 126 -20.59 42.09 31.56
N ASP A 127 -19.29 42.19 31.85
CA ASP A 127 -18.25 42.34 30.83
C ASP A 127 -17.89 40.97 30.23
N GLU A 128 -17.99 40.87 28.90
CA GLU A 128 -17.78 39.66 28.11
C GLU A 128 -16.52 39.76 27.26
N ASN A 129 -15.80 38.65 27.14
CA ASN A 129 -14.58 38.56 26.32
C ASN A 129 -14.35 37.19 25.64
N PRO A 130 -15.36 36.61 24.96
CA PRO A 130 -15.19 35.32 24.30
C PRO A 130 -14.18 35.39 23.14
N THR A 131 -13.45 34.29 22.96
CA THR A 131 -12.60 34.04 21.78
C THR A 131 -13.18 32.84 21.03
N SER A 132 -13.24 32.94 19.70
CA SER A 132 -13.78 31.88 18.86
C SER A 132 -12.91 30.64 18.88
N ASP A 133 -13.47 29.52 18.46
CA ASP A 133 -12.67 28.40 17.98
C ASP A 133 -11.77 28.84 16.81
N GLY A 134 -10.64 28.16 16.66
CA GLY A 134 -9.66 28.46 15.63
C GLY A 134 -10.04 27.89 14.27
N THR A 135 -9.99 28.73 13.24
CA THR A 135 -10.16 28.36 11.84
C THR A 135 -8.79 28.16 11.19
N ASP A 136 -8.45 26.92 10.81
CA ASP A 136 -7.19 26.64 10.11
C ASP A 136 -7.28 27.15 8.66
N ILE A 137 -6.29 27.93 8.21
CA ILE A 137 -6.26 28.45 6.83
C ILE A 137 -5.30 27.60 6.00
N PRO A 138 -5.76 26.91 4.94
CA PRO A 138 -4.92 26.04 4.13
C PRO A 138 -3.89 26.85 3.34
N MET A 139 -2.70 26.28 3.19
CA MET A 139 -1.71 26.85 2.27
C MET A 139 -2.19 26.60 0.83
N PRO A 140 -2.27 27.63 -0.04
CA PRO A 140 -2.71 27.44 -1.41
C PRO A 140 -1.71 26.56 -2.20
N PRO A 141 -2.15 25.93 -3.30
CA PRO A 141 -1.23 25.28 -4.22
C PRO A 141 -0.11 26.24 -4.66
N PRO A 142 1.14 25.77 -4.80
CA PRO A 142 2.24 26.59 -5.30
C PRO A 142 1.93 27.19 -6.67
N SER A 143 2.62 28.27 -7.02
CA SER A 143 2.19 29.22 -8.08
C SER A 143 2.15 28.64 -9.51
N GLY A 144 2.68 27.43 -9.71
CA GLY A 144 2.86 26.79 -11.01
C GLY A 144 4.00 27.38 -11.83
N LYS A 145 4.79 28.31 -11.26
CA LYS A 145 5.85 29.03 -11.96
C LYS A 145 7.10 28.17 -12.08
N VAL A 146 7.58 28.01 -13.32
CA VAL A 146 8.84 27.32 -13.59
C VAL A 146 10.06 28.09 -13.05
N GLY A 147 11.03 27.37 -12.49
CA GLY A 147 12.21 27.87 -11.80
C GLY A 147 11.89 28.47 -10.42
N GLU A 148 10.75 28.12 -9.82
CA GLU A 148 10.33 28.66 -8.53
C GLU A 148 11.20 28.16 -7.38
N TYR A 149 11.58 26.88 -7.43
CA TYR A 149 12.36 26.23 -6.37
C TYR A 149 13.83 26.04 -6.74
N VAL A 150 14.16 25.97 -8.03
CA VAL A 150 15.55 25.87 -8.49
C VAL A 150 16.30 27.17 -8.18
N PRO A 151 17.34 27.15 -7.33
CA PRO A 151 18.09 28.35 -7.00
C PRO A 151 18.92 28.84 -8.20
N LYS A 152 19.37 30.09 -8.13
CA LYS A 152 20.36 30.59 -9.09
C LYS A 152 21.65 29.77 -8.98
N PRO A 153 22.33 29.50 -10.10
CA PRO A 153 23.58 28.76 -10.07
C PRO A 153 24.63 29.51 -9.23
N THR A 154 25.50 28.76 -8.55
CA THR A 154 26.56 29.33 -7.71
C THR A 154 27.64 30.06 -8.52
N THR A 155 27.73 29.74 -9.82
CA THR A 155 28.62 30.40 -10.78
C THR A 155 27.89 30.61 -12.12
N ASP A 156 28.42 31.50 -12.96
CA ASP A 156 27.92 31.70 -14.32
C ASP A 156 28.46 30.66 -15.33
N PHE A 157 29.17 29.62 -14.87
CA PHE A 157 29.73 28.59 -15.75
C PHE A 157 28.63 27.69 -16.31
N ILE A 158 28.64 27.51 -17.63
CA ILE A 158 27.70 26.66 -18.36
C ILE A 158 28.49 25.69 -19.23
N ALA A 159 28.24 24.39 -19.07
CA ALA A 159 28.76 23.34 -19.93
C ALA A 159 27.63 22.78 -20.80
N ASN A 160 27.66 23.02 -22.12
CA ASN A 160 26.70 22.40 -23.02
C ASN A 160 27.21 21.03 -23.44
N VAL A 161 26.45 19.96 -23.19
CA VAL A 161 26.93 18.58 -23.42
C VAL A 161 27.30 18.27 -24.87
N LYS A 162 26.78 19.04 -25.85
CA LYS A 162 27.10 18.89 -27.28
C LYS A 162 28.37 19.63 -27.70
N ASP A 163 28.94 20.48 -26.85
CA ASP A 163 30.21 21.14 -27.17
C ASP A 163 31.29 20.08 -27.43
N ALA A 164 32.21 20.40 -28.36
CA ALA A 164 33.23 19.46 -28.81
C ALA A 164 34.12 18.93 -27.67
N GLU A 165 34.20 19.65 -26.55
CA GLU A 165 34.91 19.24 -25.34
C GLU A 165 34.25 18.03 -24.64
N TYR A 166 32.92 17.92 -24.66
CA TYR A 166 32.15 16.87 -23.99
C TYR A 166 31.66 15.81 -24.97
N GLY A 167 31.09 16.25 -26.11
CA GLY A 167 30.88 15.41 -27.29
C GLY A 167 29.60 14.56 -27.32
N ALA A 168 28.61 14.82 -26.47
CA ALA A 168 27.34 14.10 -26.47
C ALA A 168 26.58 14.32 -27.78
N LYS A 169 25.90 13.28 -28.28
CA LYS A 169 25.19 13.28 -29.57
C LYS A 169 23.71 13.55 -29.41
N GLY A 170 23.06 12.86 -28.47
CA GLY A 170 21.60 12.94 -28.31
C GLY A 170 20.84 12.44 -29.55
N ASP A 171 21.39 11.43 -30.24
CA ASP A 171 20.88 10.87 -31.50
C ASP A 171 20.03 9.59 -31.34
N GLY A 172 19.84 9.14 -30.10
CA GLY A 172 19.10 7.92 -29.76
C GLY A 172 19.85 6.62 -30.05
N GLN A 173 21.13 6.69 -30.42
CA GLN A 173 21.95 5.53 -30.80
C GLN A 173 23.28 5.47 -30.05
N THR A 174 23.91 6.63 -29.81
CA THR A 174 25.18 6.75 -29.12
C THR A 174 24.97 6.66 -27.61
N ASP A 175 25.79 5.85 -26.93
CA ASP A 175 25.95 5.92 -25.48
C ASP A 175 26.63 7.26 -25.11
N ASP A 176 25.85 8.16 -24.54
CA ASP A 176 26.24 9.53 -24.20
C ASP A 176 26.71 9.65 -22.74
N THR A 177 26.75 8.55 -21.99
CA THR A 177 26.98 8.54 -20.54
C THR A 177 28.28 9.23 -20.15
N ALA A 178 29.39 8.85 -20.79
CA ALA A 178 30.70 9.41 -20.48
C ALA A 178 30.80 10.90 -20.87
N ALA A 179 30.16 11.29 -21.97
CA ALA A 179 30.16 12.68 -22.45
C ALA A 179 29.39 13.60 -21.50
N ILE A 180 28.20 13.18 -21.07
CA ILE A 180 27.38 13.96 -20.13
C ILE A 180 28.03 14.01 -18.74
N GLN A 181 28.58 12.88 -18.25
CA GLN A 181 29.30 12.88 -16.97
C GLN A 181 30.47 13.87 -16.99
N LYS A 182 31.25 13.90 -18.08
CA LYS A 182 32.36 14.84 -18.21
C LYS A 182 31.92 16.30 -18.07
N ALA A 183 30.74 16.65 -18.58
CA ALA A 183 30.17 17.98 -18.41
C ALA A 183 29.76 18.25 -16.94
N ILE A 184 29.14 17.27 -16.28
CA ILE A 184 28.81 17.35 -14.84
C ILE A 184 30.06 17.58 -14.01
N ASP A 185 31.12 16.79 -14.24
CA ASP A 185 32.38 16.88 -13.51
C ASP A 185 33.05 18.25 -13.74
N ALA A 186 33.07 18.73 -14.98
CA ALA A 186 33.62 20.04 -15.31
C ALA A 186 32.89 21.19 -14.59
N VAL A 187 31.55 21.13 -14.51
CA VAL A 187 30.77 22.14 -13.78
C VAL A 187 31.06 22.07 -12.27
N ALA A 188 31.14 20.86 -11.71
CA ALA A 188 31.47 20.66 -10.31
C ALA A 188 32.88 21.20 -9.96
N GLU A 189 33.88 20.96 -10.82
CA GLU A 189 35.24 21.47 -10.67
C GLU A 189 35.32 23.01 -10.68
N LYS A 190 34.36 23.69 -11.31
CA LYS A 190 34.23 25.16 -11.26
C LYS A 190 33.54 25.68 -10.00
N GLY A 191 33.15 24.79 -9.08
CA GLY A 191 32.39 25.15 -7.87
C GLY A 191 30.88 25.20 -8.08
N GLY A 192 30.38 24.62 -9.18
CA GLY A 192 28.98 24.60 -9.57
C GLY A 192 28.70 25.44 -10.81
N GLY A 193 27.43 25.48 -11.22
CA GLY A 193 27.01 26.06 -12.49
C GLY A 193 25.93 25.22 -13.17
N ILE A 194 25.81 25.34 -14.49
CA ILE A 194 24.77 24.67 -15.27
C ILE A 194 25.40 23.65 -16.23
N VAL A 195 24.90 22.42 -16.21
CA VAL A 195 25.04 21.47 -17.32
C VAL A 195 23.81 21.64 -18.21
N ASP A 196 24.02 22.09 -19.43
CA ASP A 196 22.96 22.36 -20.40
C ASP A 196 22.82 21.17 -21.36
N ILE A 197 21.64 20.55 -21.37
CA ILE A 197 21.30 19.41 -22.23
C ILE A 197 20.20 19.83 -23.21
N PRO A 198 20.56 20.09 -24.48
CA PRO A 198 19.59 20.43 -25.52
C PRO A 198 18.61 19.27 -25.84
N ASN A 199 17.62 19.55 -26.70
CA ASN A 199 16.73 18.52 -27.23
C ASN A 199 17.53 17.39 -27.92
N GLY A 200 17.07 16.16 -27.72
CA GLY A 200 17.71 14.95 -28.22
C GLY A 200 17.42 13.76 -27.32
N THR A 201 17.67 12.56 -27.82
CA THR A 201 17.58 11.31 -27.05
C THR A 201 19.00 10.83 -26.76
N TYR A 202 19.39 10.82 -25.49
CA TYR A 202 20.72 10.45 -25.04
C TYR A 202 20.64 9.08 -24.37
N LEU A 203 21.37 8.09 -24.89
CA LEU A 203 21.38 6.76 -24.28
C LEU A 203 22.33 6.77 -23.09
N ILE A 204 21.88 6.19 -21.97
CA ILE A 204 22.58 6.17 -20.69
C ILE A 204 22.80 4.72 -20.25
N ASP A 205 24.05 4.35 -20.00
CA ASP A 205 24.43 3.15 -19.26
C ASP A 205 24.08 3.36 -17.78
N ALA A 206 22.88 2.92 -17.40
CA ALA A 206 22.36 3.00 -16.04
C ALA A 206 23.07 2.04 -15.06
N MET A 207 23.98 1.18 -15.53
CA MET A 207 24.81 0.30 -14.69
C MET A 207 26.22 0.85 -14.49
N ARG A 208 26.64 1.88 -15.23
CA ARG A 208 27.95 2.51 -15.06
C ARG A 208 28.12 3.01 -13.64
N GLN A 209 29.11 2.50 -12.91
CA GLN A 209 29.42 2.93 -11.54
C GLN A 209 30.72 3.74 -11.49
N GLU A 210 30.75 4.81 -10.71
CA GLU A 210 32.01 5.53 -10.40
C GLU A 210 32.89 4.77 -9.39
N THR A 211 32.28 3.90 -8.59
CA THR A 211 32.93 3.09 -7.56
C THR A 211 32.51 1.63 -7.71
N SER A 212 32.93 0.74 -6.80
CA SER A 212 32.40 -0.62 -6.76
C SER A 212 30.97 -0.71 -6.18
N SER A 213 30.36 0.42 -5.82
CA SER A 213 29.01 0.49 -5.27
C SER A 213 28.01 0.87 -6.37
N TYR A 214 26.93 0.08 -6.45
CA TYR A 214 25.76 0.39 -7.28
C TYR A 214 25.10 1.72 -6.90
N GLU A 215 25.39 2.25 -5.71
CA GLU A 215 24.96 3.58 -5.28
C GLU A 215 25.63 4.72 -6.09
N THR A 216 26.46 4.40 -7.08
CA THR A 216 27.06 5.38 -8.00
C THR A 216 26.71 5.09 -9.45
N SER A 217 25.61 4.38 -9.69
CA SER A 217 25.12 3.98 -11.01
C SER A 217 24.62 5.17 -11.86
N GLY A 218 24.83 5.07 -13.18
CA GLY A 218 24.35 6.04 -14.18
C GLY A 218 25.13 7.35 -14.19
N LEU A 219 24.41 8.46 -14.43
CA LEU A 219 24.95 9.81 -14.32
C LEU A 219 24.95 10.25 -12.85
N VAL A 220 26.10 10.61 -12.30
CA VAL A 220 26.23 11.04 -10.90
C VAL A 220 26.29 12.57 -10.82
N LEU A 221 25.18 13.19 -10.42
CA LEU A 221 25.09 14.63 -10.21
C LEU A 221 25.80 15.04 -8.92
N LYS A 222 26.56 16.14 -8.98
CA LYS A 222 27.42 16.61 -7.89
C LYS A 222 26.85 17.86 -7.22
N SER A 223 27.42 18.23 -6.07
CA SER A 223 27.08 19.44 -5.34
C SER A 223 27.18 20.70 -6.22
N ASN A 224 26.25 21.64 -6.05
CA ASN A 224 26.17 22.92 -6.76
C ASN A 224 25.96 22.82 -8.28
N VAL A 225 25.64 21.64 -8.81
CA VAL A 225 25.37 21.44 -10.24
C VAL A 225 23.87 21.52 -10.51
N ILE A 226 23.49 22.33 -11.50
CA ILE A 226 22.13 22.35 -12.07
C ILE A 226 22.16 21.62 -13.41
N LEU A 227 21.46 20.50 -13.51
CA LEU A 227 21.19 19.82 -14.77
C LEU A 227 19.96 20.45 -15.43
N ARG A 228 20.18 21.29 -16.45
CA ARG A 228 19.12 21.96 -17.21
C ARG A 228 18.86 21.21 -18.51
N MET A 229 17.71 20.56 -18.59
CA MET A 229 17.25 19.81 -19.76
C MET A 229 16.18 20.62 -20.50
N ALA A 230 16.25 20.63 -21.83
CA ALA A 230 15.17 21.15 -22.64
C ALA A 230 13.93 20.24 -22.57
N ASP A 231 12.74 20.77 -22.87
CA ASP A 231 11.48 20.01 -22.77
C ASP A 231 11.47 18.74 -23.65
N GLY A 232 12.18 18.75 -24.78
CA GLY A 232 12.33 17.59 -25.68
C GLY A 232 13.58 16.75 -25.43
N THR A 233 14.29 16.96 -24.31
CA THR A 233 15.42 16.11 -23.90
C THR A 233 14.91 14.80 -23.32
N VAL A 234 15.46 13.68 -23.78
CA VAL A 234 15.21 12.34 -23.25
C VAL A 234 16.52 11.71 -22.82
N LEU A 235 16.65 11.36 -21.55
CA LEU A 235 17.73 10.52 -21.03
C LEU A 235 17.18 9.09 -20.90
N LYS A 236 17.60 8.20 -21.79
CA LYS A 236 17.02 6.86 -21.92
C LYS A 236 18.03 5.79 -21.48
N SER A 237 17.64 4.95 -20.53
CA SER A 237 18.45 3.81 -20.12
C SER A 237 18.70 2.86 -21.29
N LEU A 238 19.92 2.37 -21.40
CA LEU A 238 20.23 1.18 -22.18
C LEU A 238 19.58 -0.06 -21.51
N PRO A 239 19.14 -1.06 -22.31
CA PRO A 239 18.63 -2.31 -21.75
C PRO A 239 19.69 -3.00 -20.90
N ASN A 240 19.28 -3.53 -19.75
CA ASN A 240 20.15 -4.30 -18.86
C ASN A 240 19.38 -5.41 -18.12
N ASP A 241 20.09 -6.24 -17.35
CA ASP A 241 19.54 -7.33 -16.52
C ASP A 241 19.74 -7.13 -15.01
N SER A 242 20.19 -5.94 -14.61
CA SER A 242 20.58 -5.66 -13.23
C SER A 242 19.37 -5.32 -12.38
N GLN A 243 19.33 -5.87 -11.16
CA GLN A 243 18.38 -5.39 -10.15
C GLN A 243 18.70 -3.98 -9.67
N PHE A 244 19.96 -3.57 -9.81
CA PHE A 244 20.48 -2.30 -9.31
C PHE A 244 20.93 -1.45 -10.49
N ALA A 245 20.12 -0.45 -10.83
CA ALA A 245 20.42 0.50 -11.89
C ALA A 245 19.81 1.86 -11.54
N SER A 246 20.42 2.93 -12.00
CA SER A 246 19.78 4.25 -11.95
C SER A 246 20.21 5.05 -13.16
N VAL A 247 19.27 5.73 -13.83
CA VAL A 247 19.65 6.61 -14.94
C VAL A 247 20.43 7.81 -14.40
N ILE A 248 19.96 8.37 -13.29
CA ILE A 248 20.61 9.46 -12.57
C ILE A 248 20.71 9.14 -11.09
N THR A 249 21.88 9.43 -10.51
CA THR A 249 22.16 9.36 -9.09
C THR A 249 22.56 10.74 -8.55
N ILE A 250 21.99 11.13 -7.42
CA ILE A 250 22.40 12.26 -6.59
C ILE A 250 22.83 11.67 -5.24
N LYS A 251 24.14 11.63 -4.98
CA LYS A 251 24.70 11.02 -3.77
C LYS A 251 25.73 11.93 -3.12
N ASP A 252 25.66 12.04 -1.79
CA ASP A 252 26.57 12.87 -0.98
C ASP A 252 26.67 14.31 -1.52
N ALA A 253 25.55 14.85 -2.02
CA ALA A 253 25.50 16.13 -2.70
C ALA A 253 24.73 17.17 -1.87
N ASN A 254 25.16 18.43 -1.96
CA ASN A 254 24.42 19.58 -1.47
C ASN A 254 24.13 20.53 -2.63
N ASN A 255 22.91 21.08 -2.70
CA ASN A 255 22.54 22.08 -3.72
C ASN A 255 22.68 21.55 -5.15
N ALA A 256 22.23 20.31 -5.38
CA ALA A 256 22.19 19.68 -6.69
C ALA A 256 20.76 19.72 -7.23
N HIS A 257 20.57 20.15 -8.47
CA HIS A 257 19.23 20.40 -9.01
C HIS A 257 19.06 19.85 -10.42
N MET A 258 17.84 19.47 -10.76
CA MET A 258 17.44 19.06 -12.10
C MET A 258 16.20 19.83 -12.52
N TYR A 259 16.17 20.25 -13.78
CA TYR A 259 15.04 20.98 -14.34
C TYR A 259 14.77 20.57 -15.80
N GLY A 260 13.52 20.17 -16.09
CA GLY A 260 13.01 19.84 -17.42
C GLY A 260 13.30 18.41 -17.89
N GLY A 261 12.87 18.06 -19.10
CA GLY A 261 13.20 16.80 -19.77
C GLY A 261 12.48 15.53 -19.25
N THR A 262 12.82 14.40 -19.87
CA THR A 262 12.28 13.07 -19.56
C THR A 262 13.40 12.08 -19.27
N VAL A 263 13.29 11.35 -18.17
CA VAL A 263 14.09 10.16 -17.83
C VAL A 263 13.26 8.93 -18.17
N VAL A 264 13.80 8.05 -19.01
CA VAL A 264 13.13 6.82 -19.46
C VAL A 264 13.98 5.64 -19.02
N GLY A 265 13.43 4.77 -18.18
CA GLY A 265 14.08 3.52 -17.81
C GLY A 265 13.99 2.45 -18.89
N ASP A 266 14.40 1.24 -18.56
CA ASP A 266 14.45 0.11 -19.48
C ASP A 266 13.32 -0.91 -19.27
N ARG A 267 12.25 -0.58 -18.54
CA ARG A 267 11.19 -1.52 -18.12
C ARG A 267 10.76 -2.52 -19.20
N SER A 268 10.39 -2.03 -20.38
CA SER A 268 9.84 -2.86 -21.48
C SER A 268 10.89 -3.67 -22.24
N ILE A 269 12.17 -3.36 -22.05
CA ILE A 269 13.32 -3.98 -22.71
C ILE A 269 14.32 -4.56 -21.70
N HIS A 270 13.93 -4.63 -20.42
CA HIS A 270 14.75 -5.16 -19.35
C HIS A 270 14.93 -6.67 -19.56
N THR A 271 16.17 -7.14 -19.53
CA THR A 271 16.49 -8.55 -19.79
C THR A 271 16.59 -9.38 -18.52
N GLY A 272 16.49 -8.74 -17.34
CA GLY A 272 16.44 -9.39 -16.04
C GLY A 272 15.02 -9.86 -15.67
N GLU A 273 14.93 -10.88 -14.81
CA GLU A 273 13.65 -11.49 -14.42
C GLU A 273 13.21 -11.12 -12.99
N TYR A 274 14.07 -10.42 -12.23
CA TYR A 274 13.90 -10.14 -10.80
C TYR A 274 14.53 -8.79 -10.44
N GLY A 275 14.21 -8.28 -9.24
CA GLY A 275 14.82 -7.08 -8.69
C GLY A 275 13.88 -5.90 -8.71
N GLU A 276 14.18 -4.87 -7.93
CA GLU A 276 13.26 -3.76 -7.69
C GLU A 276 13.95 -2.39 -7.71
N TRP A 277 15.29 -2.36 -7.84
CA TRP A 277 16.10 -1.16 -7.63
C TRP A 277 16.64 -0.56 -8.94
N GLY A 278 15.85 -0.64 -10.01
CA GLY A 278 16.14 -0.05 -11.33
C GLY A 278 15.49 1.33 -11.50
N HIS A 279 15.97 2.33 -10.78
CA HIS A 279 15.29 3.63 -10.62
C HIS A 279 15.55 4.62 -11.76
N GLY A 280 14.62 5.56 -11.98
CA GLY A 280 14.89 6.70 -12.88
C GLY A 280 15.89 7.66 -12.26
N VAL A 281 15.50 8.30 -11.14
CA VAL A 281 16.36 9.23 -10.39
C VAL A 281 16.48 8.79 -8.94
N ARG A 282 17.71 8.55 -8.48
CA ARG A 282 18.00 8.14 -7.11
C ARG A 282 18.67 9.27 -6.32
N ILE A 283 18.15 9.59 -5.14
CA ILE A 283 18.68 10.62 -4.23
C ILE A 283 19.02 9.95 -2.89
N THR A 284 20.28 10.01 -2.49
CA THR A 284 20.75 9.41 -1.23
C THR A 284 21.76 10.32 -0.54
N ASN A 285 21.68 10.44 0.78
CA ASN A 285 22.63 11.18 1.62
C ASN A 285 22.91 12.60 1.09
N SER A 286 21.85 13.32 0.71
CA SER A 286 21.97 14.60 0.00
C SER A 286 21.07 15.68 0.60
N THR A 287 21.49 16.94 0.46
CA THR A 287 20.79 18.09 1.07
C THR A 287 20.44 19.16 0.04
N ASN A 288 19.29 19.81 0.21
CA ASN A 288 18.87 20.95 -0.63
C ASN A 288 18.84 20.57 -2.12
N VAL A 289 18.04 19.55 -2.46
CA VAL A 289 17.90 19.07 -3.84
C VAL A 289 16.55 19.47 -4.39
N VAL A 290 16.51 19.89 -5.65
CA VAL A 290 15.26 20.24 -6.35
C VAL A 290 15.19 19.50 -7.67
N ILE A 291 14.09 18.78 -7.88
CA ILE A 291 13.72 18.14 -9.13
C ILE A 291 12.47 18.82 -9.64
N GLU A 292 12.58 19.57 -10.74
CA GLU A 292 11.51 20.43 -11.23
C GLU A 292 11.15 20.12 -12.69
N LYS A 293 9.86 19.91 -12.98
CA LYS A 293 9.37 19.66 -14.36
C LYS A 293 10.03 18.46 -15.06
N VAL A 294 10.46 17.47 -14.29
CA VAL A 294 11.08 16.23 -14.81
C VAL A 294 10.01 15.16 -14.93
N THR A 295 9.93 14.51 -16.09
CA THR A 295 9.16 13.26 -16.23
C THR A 295 10.06 12.06 -16.00
N SER A 296 9.66 11.08 -15.18
CA SER A 296 10.36 9.81 -15.00
C SER A 296 9.41 8.65 -15.29
N LYS A 297 9.71 7.84 -16.32
CA LYS A 297 8.80 6.81 -16.80
C LYS A 297 9.48 5.54 -17.27
N GLU A 298 8.71 4.45 -17.38
CA GLU A 298 9.17 3.15 -17.88
C GLU A 298 10.39 2.62 -17.11
N ASN A 299 10.45 2.86 -15.79
CA ASN A 299 11.54 2.37 -14.97
C ASN A 299 11.27 0.93 -14.49
N TRP A 300 12.32 0.10 -14.48
CA TRP A 300 12.26 -1.26 -13.93
C TRP A 300 12.00 -1.25 -12.42
N GLY A 301 12.42 -0.22 -11.71
CA GLY A 301 12.03 0.06 -10.33
C GLY A 301 11.16 1.32 -10.27
N ASP A 302 11.56 2.23 -9.40
CA ASP A 302 10.78 3.44 -9.11
C ASP A 302 11.11 4.59 -10.06
N GLY A 303 10.14 5.46 -10.30
CA GLY A 303 10.36 6.71 -11.04
C GLY A 303 11.39 7.59 -10.34
N PHE A 304 11.20 7.82 -9.05
CA PHE A 304 12.11 8.54 -8.17
C PHE A 304 12.34 7.76 -6.87
N TYR A 305 13.54 7.89 -6.30
CA TYR A 305 13.89 7.26 -5.03
C TYR A 305 14.60 8.27 -4.13
N VAL A 306 14.17 8.37 -2.87
CA VAL A 306 14.80 9.16 -1.82
C VAL A 306 15.11 8.25 -0.64
N GLY A 307 16.37 8.19 -0.22
CA GLY A 307 16.72 7.31 0.88
C GLY A 307 18.08 7.59 1.49
N LYS A 308 18.59 6.61 2.21
CA LYS A 308 19.90 6.60 2.85
C LYS A 308 20.61 5.31 2.52
N ARG A 309 21.88 5.41 2.16
CA ARG A 309 22.65 4.31 1.58
C ARG A 309 24.14 4.48 1.92
N GLY A 310 24.80 3.40 2.31
CA GLY A 310 26.20 3.42 2.79
C GLY A 310 26.41 4.10 4.15
N GLY A 311 27.68 4.19 4.58
CA GLY A 311 28.07 4.76 5.89
C GLY A 311 28.28 6.27 5.90
N SER A 312 27.52 7.04 5.12
CA SER A 312 27.65 8.49 5.04
C SER A 312 27.01 9.18 6.25
N ASP A 313 27.68 10.22 6.77
CA ASP A 313 27.18 11.08 7.84
C ASP A 313 26.20 12.15 7.33
N ILE A 314 26.03 12.27 6.01
CA ILE A 314 25.08 13.23 5.43
C ILE A 314 23.68 12.64 5.48
N GLU A 315 22.82 13.35 6.21
CA GLU A 315 21.40 13.06 6.29
C GLU A 315 20.68 13.55 5.03
N THR A 316 19.79 12.74 4.46
CA THR A 316 18.96 13.18 3.33
C THR A 316 17.92 14.18 3.81
N GLN A 317 18.02 15.44 3.39
CA GLN A 317 17.10 16.48 3.86
C GLN A 317 16.85 17.60 2.85
N ASN A 318 15.70 18.27 2.97
CA ASN A 318 15.30 19.39 2.12
C ASN A 318 15.27 19.00 0.64
N ILE A 319 14.46 18.01 0.30
CA ILE A 319 14.29 17.52 -1.07
C ILE A 319 12.96 18.02 -1.61
N THR A 320 12.96 18.71 -2.74
CA THR A 320 11.72 19.23 -3.37
C THR A 320 11.53 18.63 -4.75
N PHE A 321 10.40 17.95 -4.94
CA PHE A 321 9.86 17.59 -6.24
C PHE A 321 8.75 18.58 -6.58
N TYR A 322 8.86 19.23 -7.74
CA TYR A 322 7.90 20.23 -8.16
C TYR A 322 7.50 20.04 -9.63
N GLN A 323 6.22 19.91 -9.90
CA GLN A 323 5.70 19.63 -11.25
C GLN A 323 6.35 18.41 -11.91
N VAL A 324 6.72 17.40 -11.11
CA VAL A 324 7.25 16.15 -11.68
C VAL A 324 6.12 15.26 -12.17
N ASN A 325 6.42 14.40 -13.14
CA ASN A 325 5.49 13.41 -13.65
C ASN A 325 6.13 12.01 -13.54
N ALA A 326 5.58 11.14 -12.71
CA ALA A 326 5.96 9.73 -12.69
C ALA A 326 4.88 8.92 -13.41
N ASP A 327 5.29 8.20 -14.45
CA ASP A 327 4.36 7.56 -15.38
C ASP A 327 4.78 6.13 -15.70
N HIS A 328 3.90 5.15 -15.53
CA HIS A 328 4.11 3.77 -15.97
C HIS A 328 5.40 3.11 -15.46
N ASN A 329 5.77 3.39 -14.21
CA ASN A 329 6.92 2.75 -13.54
C ASN A 329 6.52 1.40 -12.95
N ARG A 330 7.46 0.44 -12.91
CA ARG A 330 7.14 -0.93 -12.50
C ARG A 330 6.85 -1.08 -11.01
N ARG A 331 7.27 -0.13 -10.18
CA ARG A 331 7.06 -0.20 -8.73
C ARG A 331 6.35 1.00 -8.18
N GLN A 332 7.05 2.11 -8.02
CA GLN A 332 6.47 3.34 -7.49
C GLN A 332 6.65 4.52 -8.43
N GLY A 333 5.79 5.52 -8.28
CA GLY A 333 6.12 6.86 -8.74
C GLY A 333 7.31 7.43 -7.96
N ILE A 334 7.22 7.44 -6.62
CA ILE A 334 8.33 7.79 -5.70
C ILE A 334 8.39 6.82 -4.54
N SER A 335 9.59 6.33 -4.22
CA SER A 335 9.91 5.70 -2.93
C SER A 335 10.65 6.66 -2.01
N ILE A 336 10.19 6.81 -0.77
CA ILE A 336 10.85 7.60 0.28
C ILE A 336 11.16 6.68 1.46
N THR A 337 12.41 6.24 1.57
CA THR A 337 12.86 5.32 2.61
C THR A 337 13.69 5.98 3.71
N HIS A 338 14.02 7.26 3.56
CA HIS A 338 14.72 8.04 4.59
C HIS A 338 14.68 9.52 4.23
N GLY A 339 14.54 10.39 5.23
CA GLY A 339 14.89 11.79 5.10
C GLY A 339 13.97 12.75 5.85
N LYS A 340 14.33 14.03 5.83
CA LYS A 340 13.62 15.10 6.53
C LYS A 340 13.30 16.29 5.64
N GLY A 341 12.10 16.85 5.74
CA GLY A 341 11.74 18.06 5.00
C GLY A 341 11.61 17.79 3.51
N ILE A 342 10.79 16.81 3.14
CA ILE A 342 10.56 16.40 1.75
C ILE A 342 9.28 17.06 1.25
N LYS A 343 9.33 17.69 0.08
CA LYS A 343 8.17 18.36 -0.54
C LYS A 343 7.89 17.73 -1.89
N VAL A 344 6.64 17.38 -2.14
CA VAL A 344 6.13 16.95 -3.46
C VAL A 344 4.94 17.81 -3.80
N LEU A 345 5.11 18.65 -4.81
CA LEU A 345 4.26 19.79 -5.07
C LEU A 345 3.81 19.80 -6.53
N ASN A 346 2.51 20.01 -6.77
CA ASN A 346 1.91 20.15 -8.11
C ASN A 346 2.33 19.05 -9.11
N SER A 347 2.51 17.82 -8.63
CA SER A 347 3.09 16.72 -9.40
C SER A 347 2.04 15.67 -9.77
N VAL A 348 2.35 14.82 -10.76
CA VAL A 348 1.45 13.78 -11.28
C VAL A 348 2.11 12.41 -11.08
N PHE A 349 1.36 11.47 -10.50
CA PHE A 349 1.79 10.09 -10.28
C PHE A 349 0.73 9.16 -10.86
N LYS A 350 1.05 8.49 -11.95
CA LYS A 350 0.05 7.72 -12.67
C LYS A 350 0.53 6.42 -13.27
N ASP A 351 -0.44 5.54 -13.46
CA ASP A 351 -0.31 4.30 -14.22
C ASP A 351 0.80 3.37 -13.69
N THR A 352 1.16 3.49 -12.41
CA THR A 352 2.18 2.65 -11.76
C THR A 352 1.61 1.26 -11.52
N ASP A 353 2.30 0.24 -12.04
CA ASP A 353 1.84 -1.15 -12.05
C ASP A 353 3.03 -2.12 -12.14
N GLY A 354 2.81 -3.43 -11.97
CA GLY A 354 3.85 -4.45 -12.13
C GLY A 354 4.35 -5.12 -10.86
N THR A 355 5.01 -4.39 -9.95
CA THR A 355 5.56 -4.90 -8.70
C THR A 355 5.13 -4.05 -7.52
N ASP A 356 4.70 -4.71 -6.46
CA ASP A 356 4.08 -4.07 -5.32
C ASP A 356 4.99 -3.09 -4.56
N PRO A 357 4.42 -2.10 -3.85
CA PRO A 357 2.99 -1.80 -3.78
C PRO A 357 2.32 -1.13 -4.99
N ARG A 358 3.00 -0.76 -6.09
CA ARG A 358 2.34 -0.10 -7.25
C ARG A 358 1.65 1.22 -6.87
N ALA A 359 2.30 2.00 -6.00
CA ALA A 359 1.81 3.24 -5.45
C ALA A 359 2.29 4.45 -6.26
N GLY A 360 1.48 5.51 -6.27
CA GLY A 360 1.96 6.81 -6.75
C GLY A 360 3.13 7.30 -5.90
N ILE A 361 2.98 7.26 -4.57
CA ILE A 361 4.06 7.49 -3.61
C ILE A 361 4.02 6.40 -2.53
N ASP A 362 5.20 5.87 -2.20
CA ASP A 362 5.45 4.92 -1.14
C ASP A 362 6.44 5.50 -0.12
N ILE A 363 5.97 5.77 1.10
CA ILE A 363 6.82 6.22 2.21
C ILE A 363 7.04 5.03 3.13
N GLU A 364 8.19 4.40 2.98
CA GLU A 364 8.53 3.16 3.67
C GLU A 364 9.98 3.23 4.16
N PRO A 365 10.23 3.82 5.34
CA PRO A 365 11.56 3.86 5.91
C PRO A 365 12.16 2.47 6.07
N ASN A 366 13.44 2.29 5.72
CA ASN A 366 14.11 1.02 6.02
C ASN A 366 14.19 0.80 7.54
N LYS A 367 14.54 -0.43 7.96
CA LYS A 367 14.73 -0.74 9.39
C LYS A 367 15.69 0.24 10.09
N ASN A 368 15.20 0.85 11.17
CA ASN A 368 15.85 1.89 11.97
C ASN A 368 16.10 3.24 11.26
N GLU A 369 15.47 3.46 10.11
CA GLU A 369 15.49 4.73 9.38
C GLU A 369 14.22 5.54 9.65
N GLN A 370 14.25 6.84 9.35
CA GLN A 370 13.14 7.73 9.65
C GLN A 370 12.84 8.63 8.47
N VAL A 371 11.54 8.84 8.25
CA VAL A 371 11.01 9.86 7.35
C VAL A 371 10.21 10.85 8.18
N SER A 372 10.53 12.14 8.08
CA SER A 372 9.83 13.18 8.84
C SER A 372 9.62 14.46 8.06
N ASP A 373 8.55 15.18 8.41
CA ASP A 373 8.23 16.50 7.84
C ASP A 373 8.07 16.43 6.30
N VAL A 374 7.08 15.64 5.86
CA VAL A 374 6.76 15.44 4.44
C VAL A 374 5.55 16.29 4.05
N GLU A 375 5.65 17.04 2.96
CA GLU A 375 4.61 17.94 2.45
C GLU A 375 4.19 17.53 1.03
N LEU A 376 2.95 17.08 0.88
CA LEU A 376 2.35 16.61 -0.36
C LEU A 376 1.17 17.51 -0.71
N ARG A 377 1.35 18.48 -1.63
CA ARG A 377 0.32 19.46 -1.98
C ARG A 377 0.09 19.61 -3.48
N GLY A 378 -1.18 19.66 -3.88
CA GLY A 378 -1.57 19.98 -5.26
C GLY A 378 -1.26 18.87 -6.26
N ASN A 379 -1.01 17.64 -5.79
CA ASN A 379 -0.63 16.52 -6.64
C ASN A 379 -1.87 15.78 -7.17
N THR A 380 -1.68 15.05 -8.27
CA THR A 380 -2.68 14.14 -8.83
C THR A 380 -2.15 12.72 -8.82
N PHE A 381 -2.95 11.80 -8.27
CA PHE A 381 -2.67 10.37 -8.20
C PHE A 381 -3.75 9.62 -8.98
N SER A 382 -3.40 8.91 -10.05
CA SER A 382 -4.39 8.23 -10.89
C SER A 382 -3.93 6.90 -11.49
N GLY A 383 -4.80 5.90 -11.50
CA GLY A 383 -4.50 4.63 -12.18
C GLY A 383 -3.40 3.78 -11.49
N ASN A 384 -3.10 4.06 -10.22
CA ASN A 384 -2.15 3.26 -9.42
C ASN A 384 -2.92 2.26 -8.53
N ARG A 385 -2.22 1.27 -7.95
CA ARG A 385 -2.83 0.44 -6.90
C ARG A 385 -3.15 1.27 -5.66
N TYR A 386 -2.19 2.03 -5.17
CA TYR A 386 -2.39 3.02 -4.10
C TYR A 386 -2.15 4.42 -4.66
N GLY A 387 -3.02 5.38 -4.36
CA GLY A 387 -2.67 6.78 -4.57
C GLY A 387 -1.40 7.12 -3.77
N ILE A 388 -1.47 6.86 -2.47
CA ILE A 388 -0.31 6.90 -1.57
C ILE A 388 -0.40 5.80 -0.51
N VAL A 389 0.75 5.24 -0.15
CA VAL A 389 0.95 4.46 1.06
C VAL A 389 2.08 5.10 1.88
N ALA A 390 1.84 5.32 3.18
CA ALA A 390 2.85 5.77 4.12
C ALA A 390 2.86 4.81 5.32
N SER A 391 4.00 4.16 5.56
CA SER A 391 4.02 3.03 6.47
C SER A 391 5.34 2.77 7.18
N ASN A 392 5.27 2.37 8.46
CA ASN A 392 6.36 1.72 9.19
C ASN A 392 6.17 0.19 9.37
N HIS A 393 5.19 -0.41 8.68
CA HIS A 393 4.64 -1.73 9.01
C HIS A 393 5.58 -2.93 8.85
N MET A 394 6.73 -2.78 8.20
CA MET A 394 7.61 -3.91 7.87
C MET A 394 8.85 -4.03 8.77
N HIS A 395 9.07 -3.09 9.69
CA HIS A 395 10.37 -3.01 10.36
C HIS A 395 10.32 -2.55 11.82
N GLY A 396 10.57 -3.43 12.78
CA GLY A 396 10.73 -3.05 14.20
C GLY A 396 11.91 -2.10 14.48
N GLY A 397 12.02 -1.61 15.73
CA GLY A 397 13.13 -0.75 16.19
C GLY A 397 12.79 0.74 16.20
N SER A 398 13.71 1.60 15.73
CA SER A 398 13.52 3.07 15.71
C SER A 398 12.92 3.60 14.40
N THR A 399 12.32 2.71 13.60
CA THR A 399 11.73 3.02 12.29
C THR A 399 10.50 3.90 12.47
N ALA A 400 10.43 5.05 11.79
CA ALA A 400 9.28 5.93 11.93
C ALA A 400 8.95 6.78 10.71
N VAL A 401 7.66 7.05 10.54
CA VAL A 401 7.12 8.04 9.59
C VAL A 401 6.39 9.11 10.40
N LYS A 402 6.83 10.36 10.32
CA LYS A 402 6.31 11.46 11.16
C LYS A 402 5.91 12.68 10.37
N ASN A 403 4.86 13.38 10.82
CA ASN A 403 4.43 14.67 10.28
C ASN A 403 4.24 14.67 8.76
N VAL A 404 3.31 13.86 8.26
CA VAL A 404 2.97 13.85 6.82
C VAL A 404 1.77 14.76 6.57
N THR A 405 1.99 15.84 5.83
CA THR A 405 0.96 16.79 5.36
C THR A 405 0.51 16.39 3.96
N PHE A 406 -0.75 15.99 3.81
CA PHE A 406 -1.37 15.61 2.53
C PHE A 406 -2.57 16.51 2.26
N GLU A 407 -2.37 17.57 1.48
CA GLU A 407 -3.39 18.61 1.30
C GLU A 407 -3.63 19.05 -0.14
N ASN A 408 -4.88 19.39 -0.47
CA ASN A 408 -5.25 19.90 -1.80
C ASN A 408 -4.85 18.97 -2.96
N ASN A 409 -4.82 17.66 -2.75
CA ASN A 409 -4.50 16.68 -3.79
C ASN A 409 -5.77 16.11 -4.44
N ILE A 410 -5.60 15.56 -5.64
CA ILE A 410 -6.62 14.79 -6.35
C ILE A 410 -6.18 13.32 -6.34
N VAL A 411 -7.03 12.45 -5.80
CA VAL A 411 -6.82 11.00 -5.75
C VAL A 411 -8.00 10.35 -6.44
N GLU A 412 -7.81 9.82 -7.65
CA GLU A 412 -8.90 9.27 -8.47
C GLU A 412 -8.44 8.03 -9.24
N ASP A 413 -9.36 7.13 -9.60
CA ASP A 413 -9.08 5.93 -10.41
C ASP A 413 -7.98 5.00 -9.86
N ASN A 414 -7.62 5.11 -8.58
CA ASN A 414 -6.72 4.19 -7.89
C ASN A 414 -7.52 3.06 -7.24
N HIS A 415 -6.90 1.88 -7.04
CA HIS A 415 -7.58 0.77 -6.35
C HIS A 415 -7.81 1.08 -4.87
N VAL A 416 -6.84 1.75 -4.23
CA VAL A 416 -6.88 2.27 -2.88
C VAL A 416 -6.49 3.75 -2.92
N GLY A 417 -7.21 4.61 -2.19
CA GLY A 417 -6.93 6.04 -2.14
C GLY A 417 -5.66 6.36 -1.33
N ILE A 418 -5.86 6.65 -0.04
CA ILE A 418 -4.82 7.10 0.90
C ILE A 418 -4.72 6.08 2.05
N LEU A 419 -3.54 5.50 2.26
CA LEU A 419 -3.30 4.51 3.32
C LEU A 419 -2.14 4.94 4.22
N TYR A 420 -2.42 5.21 5.49
CA TYR A 420 -1.41 5.47 6.52
C TYR A 420 -1.38 4.33 7.55
N VAL A 421 -0.18 3.81 7.81
CA VAL A 421 0.03 2.66 8.69
C VAL A 421 1.23 2.91 9.62
N GLY A 422 0.94 3.22 10.88
CA GLY A 422 1.93 3.62 11.89
C GLY A 422 2.55 5.00 11.67
N VAL A 423 1.78 5.95 11.14
CA VAL A 423 2.24 7.34 10.94
C VAL A 423 1.98 8.18 12.20
N GLU A 424 3.00 8.89 12.67
CA GLU A 424 2.92 9.78 13.83
C GLU A 424 2.78 11.25 13.41
N GLY A 425 1.61 11.83 13.60
CA GLY A 425 1.36 13.25 13.31
C GLY A 425 1.18 13.54 11.82
N GLY A 426 0.44 14.61 11.54
CA GLY A 426 0.23 15.10 10.18
C GLY A 426 -1.23 15.44 9.89
N THR A 427 -1.50 15.81 8.65
CA THR A 427 -2.84 16.22 8.18
C THR A 427 -3.18 15.52 6.87
N ILE A 428 -4.45 15.17 6.70
CA ILE A 428 -5.05 14.79 5.42
C ILE A 428 -6.25 15.71 5.23
N ARG A 429 -6.09 16.79 4.45
CA ARG A 429 -7.13 17.85 4.35
C ARG A 429 -7.34 18.42 2.96
N HIS A 430 -8.54 18.90 2.66
CA HIS A 430 -8.85 19.58 1.39
C HIS A 430 -8.57 18.73 0.14
N ASN A 431 -8.50 17.42 0.27
CA ASN A 431 -8.27 16.53 -0.87
C ASN A 431 -9.60 16.20 -1.56
N THR A 432 -9.54 16.00 -2.88
CA THR A 432 -10.63 15.40 -3.64
C THR A 432 -10.30 13.93 -3.87
N VAL A 433 -11.10 13.03 -3.30
CA VAL A 433 -10.91 11.58 -3.40
C VAL A 433 -12.11 10.97 -4.13
N ARG A 434 -11.87 10.31 -5.25
CA ARG A 434 -12.87 9.56 -6.02
C ARG A 434 -12.56 8.07 -5.94
N GLN A 435 -13.40 7.33 -5.23
CA GLN A 435 -13.20 5.89 -5.03
C GLN A 435 -13.54 5.12 -6.31
N LYS A 436 -12.65 4.22 -6.74
CA LYS A 436 -12.97 3.28 -7.81
C LYS A 436 -13.93 2.20 -7.29
N HIS A 437 -15.15 2.15 -7.83
CA HIS A 437 -16.23 1.22 -7.42
C HIS A 437 -16.54 0.12 -8.43
N ASP A 438 -15.80 0.07 -9.53
CA ASP A 438 -16.00 -0.89 -10.60
C ASP A 438 -15.12 -2.14 -10.53
N MET A 439 -14.49 -2.39 -9.37
CA MET A 439 -13.74 -3.61 -9.10
C MET A 439 -14.70 -4.77 -8.75
N PRO A 440 -14.37 -6.04 -9.08
CA PRO A 440 -15.22 -7.17 -8.68
C PRO A 440 -15.32 -7.32 -7.16
N GLU A 441 -16.53 -7.59 -6.65
CA GLU A 441 -16.79 -7.71 -5.20
C GLU A 441 -15.89 -8.72 -4.46
N LYS A 442 -15.35 -9.73 -5.16
CA LYS A 442 -14.45 -10.77 -4.61
C LYS A 442 -12.96 -10.53 -4.88
N TYR A 443 -12.59 -9.31 -5.26
CA TYR A 443 -11.20 -8.94 -5.50
C TYR A 443 -10.39 -9.04 -4.18
N PRO A 444 -9.21 -9.69 -4.16
CA PRO A 444 -8.44 -9.94 -2.94
C PRO A 444 -7.97 -8.65 -2.27
N TYR A 445 -7.95 -7.55 -3.04
CA TYR A 445 -7.69 -6.20 -2.56
C TYR A 445 -8.89 -5.27 -2.78
N HIS A 446 -10.12 -5.80 -2.71
CA HIS A 446 -11.37 -5.02 -2.78
C HIS A 446 -11.53 -4.15 -1.53
N HIS A 447 -10.61 -3.21 -1.41
CA HIS A 447 -10.47 -2.28 -0.33
C HIS A 447 -11.16 -1.01 -0.79
N GLN A 448 -12.45 -0.87 -0.45
CA GLN A 448 -13.25 0.32 -0.71
C GLN A 448 -12.82 1.47 0.22
N TYR A 449 -11.55 1.86 0.19
CA TYR A 449 -10.99 2.86 1.10
C TYR A 449 -10.60 4.14 0.37
N GLY A 450 -11.24 5.23 0.79
CA GLY A 450 -10.89 6.58 0.38
C GLY A 450 -9.68 7.03 1.17
N ILE A 451 -9.82 7.05 2.49
CA ILE A 451 -8.78 7.34 3.46
C ILE A 451 -8.82 6.27 4.54
N GLU A 452 -7.67 5.64 4.81
CA GLU A 452 -7.55 4.64 5.84
C GLU A 452 -6.33 4.87 6.74
N LEU A 453 -6.58 4.82 8.05
CA LEU A 453 -5.57 4.85 9.09
C LEU A 453 -5.54 3.47 9.79
N ARG A 454 -4.36 2.87 9.94
CA ARG A 454 -4.17 1.59 10.63
C ARG A 454 -3.02 1.65 11.61
N ASN A 455 -3.02 0.82 12.64
CA ASN A 455 -1.81 0.60 13.44
C ASN A 455 -0.71 -0.03 12.59
N GLY A 456 0.53 0.41 12.78
CA GLY A 456 1.70 -0.20 12.17
C GLY A 456 2.44 -1.15 13.13
N ALA A 457 3.50 -1.76 12.63
CA ALA A 457 4.27 -2.76 13.38
C ALA A 457 5.14 -2.14 14.51
N VAL A 458 5.52 -0.86 14.39
CA VAL A 458 6.41 -0.20 15.36
C VAL A 458 5.65 0.75 16.27
N HIS A 459 4.86 1.61 15.64
CA HIS A 459 4.13 2.68 16.29
C HIS A 459 2.69 2.66 15.78
N PRO A 460 1.69 2.94 16.64
CA PRO A 460 0.32 3.15 16.19
C PRO A 460 0.27 4.39 15.29
N THR A 461 -0.68 4.43 14.35
CA THR A 461 -0.98 5.71 13.67
C THR A 461 -1.60 6.63 14.70
N THR A 462 -1.01 7.78 14.99
CA THR A 462 -1.48 8.67 16.07
C THR A 462 -1.22 10.13 15.72
N GLY A 463 -2.02 11.06 16.25
CA GLY A 463 -1.85 12.49 16.00
C GLY A 463 -2.14 12.94 14.56
N VAL A 464 -2.72 12.08 13.72
CA VAL A 464 -3.14 12.44 12.36
C VAL A 464 -4.50 13.13 12.41
N THR A 465 -4.64 14.26 11.72
CA THR A 465 -5.91 14.96 11.56
C THR A 465 -6.47 14.78 10.15
N VAL A 466 -7.68 14.23 10.03
CA VAL A 466 -8.39 14.06 8.76
C VAL A 466 -9.63 14.96 8.75
N SER A 467 -9.62 16.03 7.97
CA SER A 467 -10.75 16.97 7.89
C SER A 467 -10.84 17.64 6.52
N ASP A 468 -12.00 18.19 6.19
CA ASP A 468 -12.25 19.05 5.03
C ASP A 468 -11.95 18.38 3.69
N ASN A 469 -11.99 17.05 3.61
CA ASN A 469 -11.82 16.31 2.34
C ASN A 469 -13.17 16.13 1.64
N ASP A 470 -13.16 16.24 0.31
CA ASP A 470 -14.28 15.89 -0.56
C ASP A 470 -14.15 14.42 -1.00
N LEU A 471 -15.00 13.54 -0.48
CA LEU A 471 -14.95 12.09 -0.71
C LEU A 471 -16.16 11.65 -1.55
N TYR A 472 -15.95 11.38 -2.84
CA TYR A 472 -17.01 10.95 -3.76
C TYR A 472 -17.14 9.44 -3.76
N GLY A 473 -18.20 8.93 -3.12
CA GLY A 473 -18.37 7.50 -2.84
C GLY A 473 -17.22 6.90 -2.03
N GLY A 474 -16.36 7.75 -1.45
CA GLY A 474 -15.24 7.34 -0.61
C GLY A 474 -15.62 7.38 0.85
N ASN A 475 -14.70 6.93 1.70
CA ASN A 475 -14.89 6.85 3.14
C ASN A 475 -13.61 7.22 3.90
N VAL A 476 -13.77 7.46 5.20
CA VAL A 476 -12.67 7.56 6.17
C VAL A 476 -12.82 6.41 7.15
N ILE A 477 -11.79 5.58 7.25
CA ILE A 477 -11.74 4.46 8.19
C ILE A 477 -10.55 4.65 9.11
N ASP A 478 -10.84 4.68 10.41
CA ASP A 478 -9.82 4.63 11.45
C ASP A 478 -9.84 3.25 12.15
N ARG A 479 -8.85 2.39 11.88
CA ARG A 479 -8.77 1.02 12.40
C ARG A 479 -7.91 0.95 13.66
N GLN A 480 -8.58 1.03 14.81
CA GLN A 480 -8.00 0.73 16.13
C GLN A 480 -6.83 1.63 16.52
N THR A 481 -6.80 2.86 16.03
CA THR A 481 -5.77 3.82 16.42
C THR A 481 -6.18 4.58 17.70
N SER A 482 -5.23 5.28 18.32
CA SER A 482 -5.51 6.18 19.44
C SER A 482 -4.90 7.56 19.19
N GLY A 483 -5.64 8.63 19.49
CA GLY A 483 -5.15 10.01 19.39
C GLY A 483 -5.20 10.65 18.00
N ASN A 484 -5.87 10.04 17.02
CA ASN A 484 -6.18 10.70 15.74
C ASN A 484 -7.43 11.56 15.87
N THR A 485 -7.54 12.58 15.01
CA THR A 485 -8.70 13.48 14.96
C THR A 485 -9.39 13.36 13.60
N ILE A 486 -10.58 12.76 13.58
CA ILE A 486 -11.44 12.76 12.40
C ILE A 486 -12.41 13.94 12.56
N GLY A 487 -12.10 15.03 11.86
CA GLY A 487 -12.94 16.24 11.83
C GLY A 487 -14.08 16.12 10.81
N THR A 488 -14.71 17.26 10.52
CA THR A 488 -15.72 17.35 9.45
C THR A 488 -15.10 16.99 8.12
N ASN A 489 -15.68 16.06 7.37
CA ASN A 489 -15.32 15.74 5.99
C ASN A 489 -16.60 15.77 5.15
N HIS A 490 -16.48 16.05 3.85
CA HIS A 490 -17.62 16.11 2.94
C HIS A 490 -17.75 14.78 2.20
N PHE A 491 -18.49 13.85 2.81
CA PHE A 491 -18.93 12.65 2.13
C PHE A 491 -19.97 13.03 1.09
N LYS A 492 -19.70 12.72 -0.16
CA LYS A 492 -20.57 13.02 -1.30
C LYS A 492 -20.93 11.72 -1.97
N SER A 493 -22.19 11.57 -2.34
CA SER A 493 -22.58 10.45 -3.18
C SER A 493 -21.89 10.53 -4.54
N ALA A 494 -21.53 9.36 -5.06
CA ALA A 494 -20.99 9.18 -6.39
C ALA A 494 -21.95 8.37 -7.26
N VAL A 495 -22.00 8.70 -8.55
CA VAL A 495 -22.76 7.93 -9.53
C VAL A 495 -21.82 7.46 -10.63
N TYR A 496 -21.79 6.16 -10.84
CA TYR A 496 -21.02 5.53 -11.91
C TYR A 496 -21.97 5.03 -12.99
N ILE A 497 -21.67 5.37 -14.24
CA ILE A 497 -22.38 4.80 -15.38
C ILE A 497 -21.69 3.48 -15.76
N LYS A 498 -22.48 2.41 -15.85
CA LYS A 498 -22.10 1.11 -16.39
C LYS A 498 -22.76 0.91 -17.76
N GLY A 499 -22.11 0.16 -18.64
CA GLY A 499 -22.61 -0.12 -19.98
C GLY A 499 -21.86 0.64 -21.07
N ILE A 500 -22.22 0.33 -22.31
CA ILE A 500 -21.52 0.79 -23.51
C ILE A 500 -22.20 2.03 -24.06
N ALA A 501 -21.44 3.09 -24.33
CA ALA A 501 -21.95 4.30 -24.96
C ALA A 501 -22.14 4.10 -26.48
N GLN A 502 -23.08 3.24 -26.89
CA GLN A 502 -23.43 3.00 -28.29
C GLN A 502 -24.93 3.04 -28.52
N PRO A 503 -25.40 3.49 -29.71
CA PRO A 503 -26.81 3.38 -30.07
C PRO A 503 -27.32 1.93 -29.90
N GLY A 504 -28.48 1.79 -29.25
CA GLY A 504 -29.11 0.51 -28.94
C GLY A 504 -28.59 -0.18 -27.68
N GLN A 505 -27.50 0.30 -27.06
CA GLN A 505 -26.99 -0.24 -25.80
C GLN A 505 -27.62 0.44 -24.58
N THR A 506 -27.73 -0.31 -23.49
CA THR A 506 -28.29 0.18 -22.23
C THR A 506 -27.19 0.59 -21.27
N LEU A 507 -27.25 1.85 -20.83
CA LEU A 507 -26.48 2.36 -19.70
C LEU A 507 -27.25 2.13 -18.40
N THR A 508 -26.53 1.83 -17.32
CA THR A 508 -27.05 1.63 -15.97
C THR A 508 -26.36 2.59 -15.01
N ALA A 509 -27.12 3.30 -14.19
CA ALA A 509 -26.58 4.15 -13.13
C ALA A 509 -26.39 3.34 -11.84
N GLU A 510 -25.19 3.37 -11.27
CA GLU A 510 -24.89 2.81 -9.95
C GLU A 510 -24.52 3.92 -8.99
N VAL A 511 -25.25 4.01 -7.87
CA VAL A 511 -25.11 5.08 -6.88
C VAL A 511 -24.43 4.53 -5.64
N TYR A 512 -23.43 5.26 -5.14
CA TYR A 512 -22.70 4.93 -3.92
C TYR A 512 -22.77 6.12 -2.97
N ASP A 513 -23.14 5.83 -1.74
CA ASP A 513 -23.18 6.78 -0.65
C ASP A 513 -21.93 6.63 0.22
N GLY A 514 -21.34 7.74 0.63
CA GLY A 514 -20.19 7.81 1.52
C GLY A 514 -20.56 8.04 2.98
N ASP A 515 -21.77 8.49 3.30
CA ASP A 515 -22.18 8.93 4.65
C ASP A 515 -22.82 7.82 5.50
N TYR A 516 -22.29 6.59 5.41
CA TYR A 516 -22.83 5.46 6.16
C TYR A 516 -21.94 5.06 7.34
N GLY A 517 -22.28 5.51 8.55
CA GLY A 517 -21.64 5.02 9.78
C GLY A 517 -21.55 6.02 10.93
N GLU A 518 -20.78 5.67 11.96
CA GLU A 518 -20.38 6.61 13.03
C GLU A 518 -19.18 7.46 12.58
N LEU A 519 -18.95 8.60 13.24
CA LEU A 519 -17.87 9.56 12.91
C LEU A 519 -16.49 8.93 12.62
N TYR A 520 -16.17 7.80 13.26
CA TYR A 520 -14.87 7.12 13.18
C TYR A 520 -14.81 5.99 12.14
N ARG A 521 -15.94 5.63 11.52
CA ARG A 521 -16.02 4.57 10.52
C ARG A 521 -17.18 4.83 9.57
N HIS A 522 -16.89 5.61 8.53
CA HIS A 522 -17.77 5.69 7.38
C HIS A 522 -17.45 4.52 6.44
N ILE A 523 -18.46 3.89 5.87
CA ILE A 523 -18.31 2.79 4.92
C ILE A 523 -19.05 3.19 3.67
N SER A 524 -18.41 3.07 2.50
CA SER A 524 -19.14 3.30 1.26
C SER A 524 -20.17 2.19 1.06
N ILE A 525 -21.42 2.57 0.80
CA ILE A 525 -22.51 1.62 0.55
C ILE A 525 -23.15 1.90 -0.79
N LYS A 526 -23.33 0.84 -1.58
CA LYS A 526 -24.12 0.89 -2.81
C LYS A 526 -25.58 1.18 -2.46
N VAL A 527 -26.10 2.31 -2.92
CA VAL A 527 -27.49 2.71 -2.67
C VAL A 527 -28.41 1.75 -3.42
N PRO A 528 -29.35 1.07 -2.74
CA PRO A 528 -30.31 0.22 -3.41
C PRO A 528 -31.11 1.02 -4.44
N ALA A 529 -31.24 0.51 -5.66
CA ALA A 529 -31.93 1.24 -6.74
C ALA A 529 -33.36 1.69 -6.36
N LYS A 530 -34.05 0.93 -5.49
CA LYS A 530 -35.37 1.26 -4.94
C LYS A 530 -35.41 2.47 -4.01
N SER A 531 -34.27 2.88 -3.46
CA SER A 531 -34.12 4.03 -2.56
C SER A 531 -33.88 5.33 -3.32
N VAL A 532 -33.52 5.26 -4.60
CA VAL A 532 -33.34 6.43 -5.47
C VAL A 532 -34.70 6.97 -5.88
N THR A 533 -34.96 8.24 -5.56
CA THR A 533 -36.26 8.89 -5.78
C THR A 533 -36.41 9.42 -7.19
N SER A 534 -35.30 9.71 -7.90
CA SER A 534 -35.34 10.03 -9.33
C SER A 534 -34.00 9.81 -10.04
N TYR A 535 -34.09 9.43 -11.32
CA TYR A 535 -32.99 9.53 -12.28
C TYR A 535 -33.34 10.58 -13.34
N ARG A 536 -32.31 11.24 -13.87
CA ARG A 536 -32.39 12.13 -15.04
C ARG A 536 -31.14 11.92 -15.89
N TRP A 537 -31.31 11.43 -17.10
CA TRP A 537 -30.21 11.27 -18.04
C TRP A 537 -30.06 12.53 -18.91
N TYR A 538 -28.83 12.90 -19.23
CA TYR A 538 -28.49 14.08 -20.02
C TYR A 538 -27.56 13.68 -21.15
N ALA A 539 -27.71 14.32 -22.31
CA ALA A 539 -26.77 14.26 -23.42
C ALA A 539 -26.17 15.65 -23.65
N ASP A 540 -24.84 15.78 -23.53
CA ASP A 540 -24.10 17.06 -23.53
C ASP A 540 -24.70 18.11 -22.58
N GLY A 541 -25.15 17.65 -21.40
CA GLY A 541 -25.77 18.50 -20.37
C GLY A 541 -27.22 18.89 -20.66
N VAL A 542 -27.83 18.44 -21.75
CA VAL A 542 -29.26 18.63 -22.04
C VAL A 542 -30.05 17.40 -21.60
N GLU A 543 -31.09 17.60 -20.78
CA GLU A 543 -31.93 16.51 -20.28
C GLU A 543 -32.59 15.74 -21.44
N ILE A 544 -32.52 14.42 -21.36
CA ILE A 544 -33.17 13.51 -22.30
C ILE A 544 -34.60 13.27 -21.82
N GLU A 545 -35.58 13.73 -22.60
CA GLU A 545 -36.99 13.69 -22.22
C GLU A 545 -37.47 12.25 -21.93
N GLY A 546 -38.01 12.02 -20.74
CA GLY A 546 -38.57 10.74 -20.32
C GLY A 546 -37.55 9.69 -19.84
N ALA A 547 -36.25 9.97 -19.91
CA ALA A 547 -35.20 9.09 -19.41
C ALA A 547 -35.05 9.24 -17.90
N HIS A 548 -35.97 8.63 -17.14
CA HIS A 548 -36.08 8.79 -15.68
C HIS A 548 -35.86 7.52 -14.86
N GLU A 549 -35.43 6.44 -15.51
CA GLU A 549 -35.18 5.15 -14.89
C GLU A 549 -33.70 4.97 -14.52
N SER A 550 -33.40 3.96 -13.70
CA SER A 550 -32.02 3.59 -13.33
C SER A 550 -31.18 3.11 -14.52
N THR A 551 -31.83 2.88 -15.66
CA THR A 551 -31.21 2.50 -16.92
C THR A 551 -31.70 3.39 -18.03
N TYR A 552 -30.88 3.57 -19.06
CA TYR A 552 -31.25 4.29 -20.27
C TYR A 552 -30.67 3.59 -21.49
N THR A 553 -31.54 3.18 -22.42
CA THR A 553 -31.12 2.64 -23.72
C THR A 553 -30.88 3.79 -24.69
N LEU A 554 -29.65 3.90 -25.14
CA LEU A 554 -29.19 4.93 -26.07
C LEU A 554 -29.83 4.74 -27.45
N THR A 555 -30.04 5.83 -28.16
CA THR A 555 -30.55 5.82 -29.54
C THR A 555 -29.56 6.49 -30.48
N GLU A 556 -29.85 6.47 -31.78
CA GLU A 556 -29.07 7.23 -32.77
C GLU A 556 -29.09 8.75 -32.51
N ALA A 557 -30.08 9.26 -31.77
CA ALA A 557 -30.17 10.69 -31.45
C ALA A 557 -29.07 11.17 -30.48
N GLU A 558 -28.48 10.25 -29.70
CA GLU A 558 -27.41 10.55 -28.77
C GLU A 558 -26.02 10.44 -29.41
N LYS A 559 -25.89 9.91 -30.63
CA LYS A 559 -24.60 9.71 -31.31
C LYS A 559 -23.76 10.99 -31.34
N GLY A 560 -22.51 10.89 -30.91
CA GLY A 560 -21.52 11.96 -30.78
C GLY A 560 -21.61 12.74 -29.46
N LYS A 561 -22.65 12.54 -28.65
CA LYS A 561 -22.86 13.26 -27.38
C LYS A 561 -22.32 12.47 -26.20
N LYS A 562 -21.85 13.15 -25.16
CA LYS A 562 -21.50 12.53 -23.89
C LYS A 562 -22.73 12.41 -23.00
N ILE A 563 -22.81 11.32 -22.24
CA ILE A 563 -23.96 11.05 -21.38
C ILE A 563 -23.58 11.25 -19.92
N THR A 564 -24.48 11.87 -19.18
CA THR A 564 -24.41 11.90 -17.71
C THR A 564 -25.77 11.51 -17.14
N VAL A 565 -25.76 11.09 -15.87
CA VAL A 565 -26.98 10.85 -15.11
C VAL A 565 -26.92 11.64 -13.81
N LYS A 566 -27.96 12.40 -13.53
CA LYS A 566 -28.20 13.01 -12.22
C LYS A 566 -29.22 12.17 -11.48
N ILE A 567 -28.92 11.89 -10.22
CA ILE A 567 -29.81 11.15 -9.33
C ILE A 567 -30.20 12.01 -8.14
N ALA A 568 -31.34 11.71 -7.55
CA ALA A 568 -31.71 12.16 -6.22
C ALA A 568 -32.17 10.94 -5.40
N TYR A 569 -31.80 10.89 -4.13
CA TYR A 569 -32.20 9.83 -3.20
C TYR A 569 -32.29 10.37 -1.78
N THR A 570 -32.90 9.58 -0.89
CA THR A 570 -32.88 9.86 0.54
C THR A 570 -31.95 8.86 1.19
N ASP A 571 -30.94 9.34 1.91
CA ASP A 571 -30.00 8.50 2.65
C ASP A 571 -30.69 7.80 3.84
N THR A 572 -29.95 6.97 4.57
CA THR A 572 -30.49 6.31 5.76
C THR A 572 -30.72 7.24 6.96
N ALA A 573 -30.11 8.42 6.96
CA ALA A 573 -30.35 9.48 7.94
C ALA A 573 -31.62 10.30 7.62
N GLY A 574 -32.24 10.08 6.46
CA GLY A 574 -33.43 10.79 6.00
C GLY A 574 -33.12 12.09 5.26
N GLN A 575 -31.86 12.38 4.93
CA GLN A 575 -31.46 13.55 4.15
C GLN A 575 -31.65 13.31 2.67
N GLU A 576 -32.16 14.32 1.96
CA GLU A 576 -32.23 14.28 0.50
C GLU A 576 -30.88 14.66 -0.10
N GLU A 577 -30.31 13.74 -0.89
CA GLU A 577 -29.06 13.93 -1.59
C GLU A 577 -29.25 13.92 -3.10
N SER A 578 -28.30 14.52 -3.82
CA SER A 578 -28.22 14.42 -5.27
C SER A 578 -26.78 14.31 -5.74
N ALA A 579 -26.54 13.45 -6.72
CA ALA A 579 -25.23 13.27 -7.32
C ALA A 579 -25.34 13.21 -8.85
N THR A 580 -24.28 13.60 -9.55
CA THR A 580 -24.20 13.53 -11.01
C THR A 580 -22.97 12.71 -11.37
N SER A 581 -23.11 11.79 -12.32
CA SER A 581 -21.98 11.00 -12.81
C SER A 581 -20.96 11.88 -13.54
N THR A 582 -19.75 11.35 -13.70
CA THR A 582 -18.84 11.83 -14.74
C THR A 582 -19.43 11.55 -16.14
N ASP A 583 -18.92 12.27 -17.14
CA ASP A 583 -19.29 12.05 -18.54
C ASP A 583 -18.89 10.64 -19.01
N THR A 584 -19.76 9.99 -19.79
CA THR A 584 -19.33 8.87 -20.64
C THR A 584 -18.41 9.34 -21.75
N MET A 585 -17.76 8.38 -22.44
CA MET A 585 -17.30 8.60 -23.81
C MET A 585 -18.48 9.04 -24.72
N PRO A 586 -18.21 9.78 -25.82
CA PRO A 586 -19.23 10.12 -26.79
C PRO A 586 -19.97 8.88 -27.31
N VAL A 587 -21.30 8.94 -27.42
CA VAL A 587 -22.10 7.81 -27.88
C VAL A 587 -21.78 7.50 -29.35
N GLY A 588 -21.62 6.23 -29.71
CA GLY A 588 -21.27 5.90 -31.08
C GLY A 588 -19.81 6.20 -31.42
N TYR A 589 -18.96 6.42 -30.41
CA TYR A 589 -17.51 6.44 -30.55
C TYR A 589 -17.02 5.17 -31.26
N GLU A 590 -16.06 5.32 -32.18
CA GLU A 590 -15.49 4.18 -32.90
C GLU A 590 -14.51 3.46 -31.98
N ASN A 591 -14.92 2.28 -31.54
CA ASN A 591 -14.13 1.44 -30.64
C ASN A 591 -12.92 0.86 -31.36
N HIS A 592 -11.76 0.97 -30.74
CA HIS A 592 -10.57 0.26 -31.12
C HIS A 592 -10.48 -0.97 -30.23
N ALA A 593 -10.21 -2.14 -30.84
CA ALA A 593 -9.91 -3.31 -30.03
C ALA A 593 -8.59 -3.09 -29.27
N PRO A 594 -8.39 -3.77 -28.12
CA PRO A 594 -7.12 -3.71 -27.45
C PRO A 594 -6.00 -4.14 -28.40
N THR A 595 -4.88 -3.45 -28.33
CA THR A 595 -3.73 -3.70 -29.21
C THR A 595 -2.66 -4.54 -28.54
N ASP A 596 -2.67 -4.59 -27.20
CA ASP A 596 -1.78 -5.46 -26.45
C ASP A 596 -2.37 -5.85 -25.09
N ILE A 597 -1.80 -6.89 -24.48
CA ILE A 597 -2.02 -7.23 -23.06
C ILE A 597 -0.64 -7.33 -22.41
N THR A 598 -0.47 -6.74 -21.24
CA THR A 598 0.66 -6.99 -20.35
C THR A 598 0.18 -7.84 -19.17
N LEU A 599 1.07 -8.70 -18.68
CA LEU A 599 0.87 -9.54 -17.51
C LEU A 599 2.15 -9.46 -16.68
N ASP A 600 2.08 -8.81 -15.52
CA ASP A 600 3.26 -8.50 -14.72
C ASP A 600 3.00 -8.70 -13.21
N PRO A 601 3.83 -9.46 -12.48
CA PRO A 601 4.93 -10.28 -13.01
C PRO A 601 4.41 -11.42 -13.91
N LEU A 602 5.31 -12.16 -14.55
CA LEU A 602 4.95 -13.29 -15.43
C LEU A 602 5.42 -14.63 -14.84
N VAL A 603 5.11 -14.85 -13.57
CA VAL A 603 5.78 -15.88 -12.76
C VAL A 603 4.78 -16.55 -11.83
N ILE A 604 4.93 -17.84 -11.59
CA ILE A 604 4.07 -18.58 -10.67
C ILE A 604 4.97 -19.23 -9.63
N TYR A 605 4.74 -18.94 -8.36
CA TYR A 605 5.43 -19.66 -7.29
C TYR A 605 4.79 -21.04 -7.15
N GLY A 606 5.57 -22.08 -7.43
CA GLY A 606 5.09 -23.45 -7.46
C GLY A 606 4.69 -23.94 -6.07
N ASN A 607 3.90 -25.02 -6.04
CA ASN A 607 3.35 -25.66 -4.85
C ASN A 607 2.46 -24.76 -3.96
N GLU A 608 2.23 -23.50 -4.33
CA GLU A 608 1.33 -22.59 -3.61
C GLU A 608 -0.12 -22.77 -4.08
N ASP A 609 -1.06 -22.86 -3.13
CA ASP A 609 -2.49 -22.74 -3.44
C ASP A 609 -2.80 -21.30 -3.86
N GLN A 610 -3.64 -21.15 -4.88
CA GLN A 610 -4.02 -19.85 -5.45
C GLN A 610 -2.83 -19.00 -5.90
N ALA A 611 -1.71 -19.62 -6.28
CA ALA A 611 -0.50 -18.92 -6.70
C ALA A 611 -0.82 -17.84 -7.74
N GLU A 612 -0.42 -16.61 -7.44
CA GLU A 612 -0.56 -15.47 -8.34
C GLU A 612 0.39 -15.62 -9.53
N VAL A 613 -0.12 -15.29 -10.71
CA VAL A 613 0.68 -15.21 -11.94
C VAL A 613 1.18 -13.79 -12.15
N GLY A 614 0.24 -12.84 -12.12
CA GLY A 614 0.49 -11.43 -12.37
C GLY A 614 -0.77 -10.62 -12.62
N THR A 615 -0.62 -9.30 -12.66
CA THR A 615 -1.71 -8.37 -12.98
C THR A 615 -1.77 -8.10 -14.47
N LEU A 616 -2.98 -8.13 -15.03
CA LEU A 616 -3.32 -7.93 -16.42
C LEU A 616 -3.63 -6.47 -16.71
N LYS A 617 -3.10 -5.95 -17.81
CA LYS A 617 -3.46 -4.64 -18.34
C LYS A 617 -3.55 -4.69 -19.86
N ALA A 618 -4.63 -4.16 -20.41
CA ALA A 618 -4.78 -4.02 -21.84
C ALA A 618 -4.26 -2.65 -22.30
N ILE A 619 -3.60 -2.61 -23.45
CA ILE A 619 -3.23 -1.37 -24.13
C ILE A 619 -4.26 -1.10 -25.20
N ASP A 620 -4.93 0.03 -25.10
CA ASP A 620 -6.00 0.42 -25.99
C ASP A 620 -5.87 1.90 -26.38
N ALA A 621 -6.31 2.25 -27.58
CA ALA A 621 -6.36 3.63 -28.04
C ALA A 621 -7.47 4.42 -27.33
N ASP A 622 -8.44 3.71 -26.76
CA ASP A 622 -9.66 4.26 -26.19
C ASP A 622 -9.41 4.66 -24.72
N LYS A 623 -9.14 5.95 -24.51
CA LYS A 623 -8.77 6.47 -23.19
C LYS A 623 -9.92 6.29 -22.19
N GLY A 624 -9.65 5.57 -21.11
CA GLY A 624 -10.62 5.31 -20.03
C GLY A 624 -11.43 4.03 -20.25
N ASP A 625 -11.05 3.21 -21.24
CA ASP A 625 -11.65 1.92 -21.45
C ASP A 625 -11.45 0.97 -20.28
N ARG A 626 -12.47 0.13 -20.09
CA ARG A 626 -12.49 -0.92 -19.09
C ARG A 626 -12.34 -2.25 -19.79
N PHE A 627 -11.57 -3.14 -19.18
CA PHE A 627 -11.31 -4.45 -19.76
C PHE A 627 -11.85 -5.54 -18.85
N THR A 628 -12.45 -6.53 -19.48
CA THR A 628 -12.68 -7.83 -18.87
C THR A 628 -11.63 -8.79 -19.41
N TYR A 629 -11.10 -9.67 -18.55
CA TYR A 629 -10.14 -10.67 -18.98
C TYR A 629 -10.68 -12.08 -18.81
N THR A 630 -10.33 -12.94 -19.74
CA THR A 630 -10.56 -14.38 -19.65
C THR A 630 -9.24 -15.11 -19.91
N VAL A 631 -9.07 -16.29 -19.32
CA VAL A 631 -7.90 -17.16 -19.53
C VAL A 631 -8.37 -18.52 -20.05
N ASN A 632 -7.60 -19.11 -20.95
CA ASN A 632 -7.97 -20.36 -21.61
C ASN A 632 -7.69 -21.65 -20.81
N ASP A 633 -7.06 -21.55 -19.63
CA ASP A 633 -6.67 -22.69 -18.80
C ASP A 633 -7.55 -22.76 -17.54
N ASP A 634 -8.29 -23.86 -17.39
CA ASP A 634 -9.29 -24.04 -16.33
C ASP A 634 -8.70 -24.08 -14.92
N ARG A 635 -7.39 -24.28 -14.76
CA ARG A 635 -6.72 -24.21 -13.46
C ARG A 635 -6.60 -22.77 -12.96
N PHE A 636 -6.70 -21.81 -13.87
CA PHE A 636 -6.52 -20.39 -13.60
C PHE A 636 -7.85 -19.66 -13.56
N GLU A 637 -7.88 -18.56 -12.82
CA GLU A 637 -8.96 -17.60 -12.82
C GLU A 637 -8.40 -16.19 -12.93
N VAL A 638 -9.18 -15.31 -13.56
CA VAL A 638 -8.97 -13.87 -13.46
C VAL A 638 -9.82 -13.38 -12.31
N ASN A 639 -9.19 -12.82 -11.28
CA ASN A 639 -9.86 -12.13 -10.20
C ASN A 639 -9.57 -10.63 -10.32
N GLY A 640 -10.50 -9.87 -10.91
CA GLY A 640 -10.28 -8.47 -11.31
C GLY A 640 -9.33 -8.38 -12.49
N ASP A 641 -8.17 -7.80 -12.25
CA ASP A 641 -7.03 -7.80 -13.16
C ASP A 641 -5.95 -8.82 -12.75
N MET A 642 -6.06 -9.48 -11.60
CA MET A 642 -5.06 -10.48 -11.18
C MET A 642 -5.35 -11.84 -11.83
N LEU A 643 -4.41 -12.37 -12.58
CA LEU A 643 -4.41 -13.76 -13.02
C LEU A 643 -3.76 -14.63 -11.95
N ARG A 644 -4.44 -15.69 -11.50
CA ARG A 644 -3.95 -16.62 -10.47
C ARG A 644 -4.48 -18.03 -10.65
N LEU A 645 -3.96 -18.99 -9.90
CA LEU A 645 -4.55 -20.31 -9.77
C LEU A 645 -5.88 -20.25 -8.98
N LYS A 646 -6.82 -21.13 -9.35
CA LYS A 646 -8.05 -21.34 -8.56
C LYS A 646 -7.72 -22.01 -7.24
N LYS A 647 -8.59 -21.82 -6.24
CA LYS A 647 -8.49 -22.52 -4.95
C LYS A 647 -8.44 -24.03 -5.14
N GLY A 648 -7.49 -24.69 -4.46
CA GLY A 648 -7.18 -26.12 -4.56
C GLY A 648 -6.37 -26.51 -5.79
N GLN A 649 -5.89 -25.54 -6.59
CA GLN A 649 -4.97 -25.79 -7.71
C GLN A 649 -3.56 -25.36 -7.32
N SER A 650 -2.59 -26.21 -7.59
CA SER A 650 -1.17 -25.92 -7.42
C SER A 650 -0.37 -26.45 -8.62
N LEU A 651 0.79 -25.85 -8.87
CA LEU A 651 1.71 -26.30 -9.91
C LEU A 651 2.98 -26.82 -9.27
N ASP A 652 3.25 -28.10 -9.46
CA ASP A 652 4.43 -28.76 -8.90
C ASP A 652 5.72 -28.20 -9.52
N TYR A 653 6.51 -27.46 -8.73
CA TYR A 653 7.76 -26.82 -9.17
C TYR A 653 8.78 -27.81 -9.75
N ASP A 654 8.82 -29.04 -9.21
CA ASP A 654 9.75 -30.07 -9.65
C ASP A 654 9.30 -30.74 -10.96
N LYS A 655 8.03 -30.57 -11.34
CA LYS A 655 7.43 -31.23 -12.53
C LYS A 655 7.05 -30.27 -13.65
N VAL A 656 6.73 -29.01 -13.33
CA VAL A 656 6.23 -28.02 -14.28
C VAL A 656 7.20 -26.85 -14.31
N ASN A 657 7.76 -26.57 -15.49
CA ASN A 657 8.74 -25.48 -15.65
C ASN A 657 8.08 -24.17 -16.09
N SER A 658 7.01 -24.29 -16.89
CA SER A 658 6.25 -23.16 -17.40
C SER A 658 4.85 -23.60 -17.77
N VAL A 659 3.92 -22.65 -17.77
CA VAL A 659 2.58 -22.80 -18.34
C VAL A 659 2.41 -21.76 -19.44
N THR A 660 1.70 -22.13 -20.50
CA THR A 660 1.32 -21.19 -21.56
C THR A 660 -0.13 -20.80 -21.37
N LEU A 661 -0.38 -19.52 -21.14
CA LEU A 661 -1.70 -18.94 -20.87
C LEU A 661 -2.06 -17.99 -22.00
N THR A 662 -3.18 -18.25 -22.67
CA THR A 662 -3.77 -17.28 -23.58
C THR A 662 -4.82 -16.50 -22.81
N VAL A 663 -4.55 -15.21 -22.64
CA VAL A 663 -5.48 -14.27 -22.01
C VAL A 663 -6.15 -13.48 -23.11
N THR A 664 -7.46 -13.31 -23.01
CA THR A 664 -8.24 -12.43 -23.89
C THR A 664 -8.71 -11.24 -23.08
N ALA A 665 -8.25 -10.05 -23.46
CA ALA A 665 -8.80 -8.79 -23.00
C ALA A 665 -9.94 -8.41 -23.93
N THR A 666 -11.09 -8.08 -23.35
CA THR A 666 -12.25 -7.56 -24.06
C THR A 666 -12.54 -6.19 -23.49
N ASP A 667 -12.48 -5.16 -24.33
CA ASP A 667 -12.82 -3.80 -23.95
C ASP A 667 -14.29 -3.66 -23.54
N GLN A 668 -14.65 -2.48 -23.06
CA GLN A 668 -15.99 -2.24 -22.53
C GLN A 668 -17.05 -2.42 -23.61
N MET A 669 -16.69 -2.17 -24.87
CA MET A 669 -17.57 -2.22 -26.04
C MET A 669 -17.62 -3.59 -26.73
N GLY A 670 -16.87 -4.57 -26.22
CA GLY A 670 -16.89 -5.96 -26.65
C GLY A 670 -15.88 -6.32 -27.72
N ALA A 671 -15.03 -5.39 -28.20
CA ALA A 671 -13.91 -5.81 -29.05
C ALA A 671 -12.82 -6.41 -28.18
N SER A 672 -12.07 -7.34 -28.75
CA SER A 672 -11.17 -8.17 -27.96
C SER A 672 -9.87 -8.46 -28.68
N TYR A 673 -8.86 -8.73 -27.87
CA TYR A 673 -7.55 -9.13 -28.30
C TYR A 673 -7.05 -10.23 -27.38
N SER A 674 -6.41 -11.24 -27.94
CA SER A 674 -5.83 -12.34 -27.19
C SER A 674 -4.32 -12.30 -27.30
N LYS A 675 -3.65 -12.45 -26.17
CA LYS A 675 -2.20 -12.61 -26.10
C LYS A 675 -1.85 -13.88 -25.36
N THR A 676 -0.90 -14.62 -25.93
CA THR A 676 -0.33 -15.80 -25.27
C THR A 676 0.91 -15.38 -24.49
N PHE A 677 0.92 -15.77 -23.23
CA PHE A 677 2.04 -15.59 -22.33
C PHE A 677 2.62 -16.95 -21.93
N THR A 678 3.93 -17.04 -21.78
CA THR A 678 4.59 -18.18 -21.15
C THR A 678 5.02 -17.76 -19.74
N THR A 679 4.37 -18.32 -18.74
CA THR A 679 4.63 -18.04 -17.33
C THR A 679 5.54 -19.09 -16.74
N TYR A 680 6.58 -18.70 -16.03
CA TYR A 680 7.57 -19.63 -15.48
C TYR A 680 7.25 -20.01 -14.05
N ILE A 681 7.44 -21.29 -13.71
CA ILE A 681 7.23 -21.78 -12.35
C ILE A 681 8.52 -21.61 -11.56
N ARG A 682 8.44 -20.88 -10.45
CA ARG A 682 9.51 -20.60 -9.51
C ARG A 682 9.39 -21.49 -8.28
N ALA A 683 10.46 -21.62 -7.52
CA ALA A 683 10.43 -22.30 -6.23
C ALA A 683 9.39 -21.60 -5.32
N PRO A 684 8.73 -22.33 -4.41
CA PRO A 684 7.78 -21.74 -3.45
C PRO A 684 8.41 -20.59 -2.67
N LYS A 685 7.64 -19.56 -2.31
CA LYS A 685 8.11 -18.45 -1.47
C LYS A 685 8.63 -18.97 -0.13
N GLY A 686 9.70 -18.36 0.37
CA GLY A 686 10.32 -18.73 1.66
C GLY A 686 11.23 -19.97 1.62
N MET A 687 11.37 -20.65 0.48
CA MET A 687 12.31 -21.77 0.35
C MET A 687 13.77 -21.26 0.42
N PRO A 688 14.66 -21.87 1.24
CA PRO A 688 16.07 -21.48 1.30
C PRO A 688 16.73 -21.72 -0.06
N GLY A 689 17.01 -20.62 -0.77
CA GLY A 689 17.65 -20.62 -2.08
C GLY A 689 19.07 -20.07 -2.01
N PHE A 690 19.87 -20.44 -3.01
CA PHE A 690 21.03 -19.63 -3.39
C PHE A 690 20.56 -18.25 -3.88
N ASP A 691 21.38 -17.21 -3.76
CA ASP A 691 21.04 -15.92 -4.39
C ASP A 691 21.01 -16.12 -5.93
N TYR A 692 20.00 -15.60 -6.62
CA TYR A 692 19.82 -15.77 -8.07
C TYR A 692 21.04 -15.30 -8.88
N TYR A 693 21.82 -14.35 -8.33
CA TYR A 693 23.07 -13.84 -8.91
C TYR A 693 24.28 -14.74 -8.70
N ASP A 694 24.17 -15.73 -7.84
CA ASP A 694 25.30 -16.59 -7.54
C ASP A 694 25.60 -17.54 -8.69
N LEU A 695 24.60 -17.91 -9.52
CA LEU A 695 24.80 -18.68 -10.75
C LEU A 695 24.97 -17.74 -11.96
N THR A 696 26.17 -17.70 -12.52
CA THR A 696 26.52 -16.87 -13.69
C THR A 696 27.00 -17.73 -14.84
N LEU A 697 26.80 -17.24 -16.07
CA LEU A 697 27.30 -17.86 -17.29
C LEU A 697 28.28 -16.89 -17.96
N SER A 698 29.53 -17.32 -18.13
CA SER A 698 30.62 -16.46 -18.62
C SER A 698 30.47 -15.97 -20.06
N ALA A 699 29.61 -16.59 -20.85
CA ALA A 699 29.23 -16.15 -22.19
C ALA A 699 27.86 -16.74 -22.53
N ASN A 700 27.01 -15.97 -23.22
CA ASN A 700 25.65 -16.37 -23.59
C ASN A 700 25.48 -16.45 -25.10
N LYS A 701 26.55 -16.72 -25.85
CA LYS A 701 26.52 -16.82 -27.30
C LYS A 701 26.88 -18.22 -27.78
N LEU A 702 26.30 -18.62 -28.90
CA LEU A 702 26.50 -19.93 -29.51
C LEU A 702 26.63 -19.79 -31.02
N MET A 703 27.75 -20.24 -31.59
CA MET A 703 27.92 -20.22 -33.05
C MET A 703 27.04 -21.31 -33.69
N GLU A 704 26.30 -20.96 -34.73
CA GLU A 704 25.45 -21.91 -35.42
C GLU A 704 26.25 -23.03 -36.13
N GLY A 705 25.58 -24.14 -36.43
CA GLY A 705 26.12 -25.20 -37.28
C GLY A 705 27.29 -26.03 -36.73
N GLN A 706 27.87 -25.60 -35.61
CA GLN A 706 28.94 -26.26 -34.90
C GLN A 706 28.40 -27.42 -34.06
N ASP A 707 28.97 -28.60 -34.30
CA ASP A 707 28.61 -29.82 -33.56
C ASP A 707 29.05 -29.73 -32.10
N GLY A 708 28.11 -29.90 -31.17
CA GLY A 708 28.41 -29.89 -29.73
C GLY A 708 29.02 -28.56 -29.23
N ALA A 709 28.62 -27.44 -29.84
CA ALA A 709 29.15 -26.10 -29.58
C ALA A 709 29.03 -25.70 -28.10
N SER A 710 30.08 -25.06 -27.59
CA SER A 710 30.16 -24.56 -26.21
C SER A 710 29.57 -23.16 -26.10
N VAL A 711 28.84 -22.91 -25.03
CA VAL A 711 28.24 -21.60 -24.73
C VAL A 711 29.14 -20.84 -23.78
N GLY A 712 29.29 -21.33 -22.55
CA GLY A 712 30.03 -20.65 -21.50
C GLY A 712 30.15 -21.49 -20.24
N LYS A 713 31.11 -21.12 -19.39
CA LYS A 713 31.30 -21.73 -18.06
C LYS A 713 30.29 -21.17 -17.05
N LEU A 714 29.62 -22.08 -16.35
CA LEU A 714 28.80 -21.80 -15.18
C LEU A 714 29.69 -21.58 -13.96
N THR A 715 29.43 -20.50 -13.23
CA THR A 715 30.07 -20.22 -11.95
C THR A 715 29.00 -20.04 -10.90
N LEU A 716 29.12 -20.78 -9.80
CA LEU A 716 28.30 -20.64 -8.60
C LEU A 716 29.13 -19.94 -7.51
N ARG A 717 28.73 -18.74 -7.07
CA ARG A 717 29.31 -18.05 -5.91
C ARG A 717 28.67 -18.57 -4.63
N ASP A 718 29.28 -19.56 -3.98
CA ASP A 718 28.75 -20.10 -2.72
C ASP A 718 29.21 -19.28 -1.50
N ARG A 719 28.26 -18.98 -0.59
CA ARG A 719 28.52 -18.38 0.75
C ARG A 719 28.18 -19.32 1.91
N SER A 720 27.66 -20.54 1.66
CA SER A 720 27.35 -21.56 2.67
C SER A 720 28.22 -22.83 2.51
N VAL A 721 28.08 -23.80 3.43
CA VAL A 721 29.02 -24.91 3.62
C VAL A 721 28.51 -26.19 2.95
N GLY A 722 28.82 -26.40 1.66
CA GLY A 722 28.60 -27.69 0.98
C GLY A 722 29.22 -27.74 -0.42
N LYS A 723 30.19 -28.63 -0.67
CA LYS A 723 31.01 -28.62 -1.91
C LYS A 723 30.51 -29.53 -3.04
N ASP A 724 29.35 -30.17 -2.86
CA ASP A 724 28.83 -31.17 -3.81
C ASP A 724 27.57 -30.64 -4.51
N TYR A 725 27.72 -30.10 -5.72
CA TYR A 725 26.60 -29.63 -6.55
C TYR A 725 26.38 -30.51 -7.77
N THR A 726 25.11 -30.67 -8.14
CA THR A 726 24.67 -31.28 -9.39
C THR A 726 23.94 -30.25 -10.23
N TYR A 727 24.17 -30.26 -11.54
CA TYR A 727 23.47 -29.40 -12.48
C TYR A 727 22.53 -30.22 -13.37
N HIS A 728 21.37 -29.65 -13.66
CA HIS A 728 20.38 -30.15 -14.61
C HIS A 728 20.04 -29.04 -15.61
N VAL A 729 19.84 -29.40 -16.88
CA VAL A 729 19.49 -28.45 -17.95
C VAL A 729 18.12 -28.79 -18.52
N SER A 730 17.28 -27.77 -18.72
CA SER A 730 15.91 -27.95 -19.19
C SER A 730 15.81 -28.33 -20.66
N ASP A 731 16.73 -27.86 -21.50
CA ASP A 731 16.75 -28.18 -22.92
C ASP A 731 17.55 -29.49 -23.15
N PRO A 732 16.91 -30.55 -23.67
CA PRO A 732 17.55 -31.86 -23.84
C PRO A 732 18.68 -31.85 -24.87
N ARG A 733 18.80 -30.82 -25.71
CA ARG A 733 19.92 -30.63 -26.64
C ARG A 733 21.21 -30.24 -25.93
N PHE A 734 21.11 -29.67 -24.73
CA PHE A 734 22.26 -29.19 -23.96
C PHE A 734 22.71 -30.19 -22.89
N GLU A 735 23.95 -30.03 -22.46
CA GLU A 735 24.56 -30.72 -21.32
C GLU A 735 25.57 -29.79 -20.62
N ILE A 736 25.92 -30.14 -19.38
CA ILE A 736 26.97 -29.45 -18.63
C ILE A 736 28.13 -30.42 -18.43
N VAL A 737 29.28 -30.09 -19.01
CA VAL A 737 30.51 -30.89 -18.93
C VAL A 737 31.60 -30.02 -18.33
N ASP A 738 32.20 -30.46 -17.22
CA ASP A 738 33.22 -29.72 -16.46
C ASP A 738 32.81 -28.28 -16.12
N GLY A 739 31.53 -28.09 -15.77
CA GLY A 739 30.94 -26.79 -15.47
C GLY A 739 30.71 -25.89 -16.70
N THR A 740 30.86 -26.41 -17.92
CA THR A 740 30.61 -25.67 -19.16
C THR A 740 29.28 -26.10 -19.76
N LEU A 741 28.37 -25.14 -19.96
CA LEU A 741 27.14 -25.36 -20.71
C LEU A 741 27.47 -25.47 -22.20
N LYS A 742 27.04 -26.56 -22.84
CA LYS A 742 27.29 -26.83 -24.26
C LYS A 742 26.19 -27.69 -24.88
N LEU A 743 26.12 -27.71 -26.21
CA LEU A 743 25.32 -28.69 -26.94
C LEU A 743 25.89 -30.10 -26.78
N LYS A 744 25.00 -31.10 -26.75
CA LYS A 744 25.37 -32.52 -26.81
C LYS A 744 26.01 -32.85 -28.14
N ALA A 745 26.89 -33.85 -28.15
CA ALA A 745 27.47 -34.38 -29.38
C ALA A 745 26.37 -34.79 -30.39
N GLY A 746 26.50 -34.37 -31.64
CA GLY A 746 25.53 -34.57 -32.70
C GLY A 746 24.44 -33.49 -32.79
N GLN A 747 24.35 -32.58 -31.82
CA GLN A 747 23.38 -31.47 -31.83
C GLN A 747 23.99 -30.21 -32.46
N LYS A 748 23.17 -29.50 -33.22
CA LYS A 748 23.48 -28.23 -33.89
C LYS A 748 22.26 -27.32 -33.79
N ILE A 749 22.50 -26.02 -33.76
CA ILE A 749 21.46 -24.99 -33.88
C ILE A 749 21.68 -24.22 -35.20
N ASN A 750 20.60 -23.75 -35.81
CA ASN A 750 20.59 -22.98 -37.04
C ASN A 750 19.99 -21.60 -36.76
N TYR A 751 20.72 -20.55 -37.13
CA TYR A 751 20.36 -19.17 -36.85
C TYR A 751 19.05 -18.75 -37.52
N ASP A 752 18.81 -19.17 -38.77
CA ASP A 752 17.58 -18.86 -39.53
C ASP A 752 16.32 -19.45 -38.89
N GLN A 753 16.47 -20.49 -38.07
CA GLN A 753 15.36 -21.19 -37.41
C GLN A 753 15.14 -20.71 -35.98
N GLU A 754 16.22 -20.39 -35.27
CA GLU A 754 16.19 -20.07 -33.84
C GLU A 754 17.35 -19.10 -33.54
N GLN A 755 17.05 -17.81 -33.41
CA GLN A 755 18.07 -16.77 -33.13
C GLN A 755 18.42 -16.67 -31.64
N THR A 756 17.53 -17.17 -30.78
CA THR A 756 17.71 -17.19 -29.32
C THR A 756 17.20 -18.51 -28.75
N VAL A 757 17.94 -19.08 -27.79
CA VAL A 757 17.54 -20.28 -27.06
C VAL A 757 17.48 -20.00 -25.56
N ALA A 758 16.35 -20.27 -24.92
CA ALA A 758 16.24 -20.19 -23.47
C ALA A 758 16.63 -21.53 -22.83
N VAL A 759 17.71 -21.55 -22.04
CA VAL A 759 18.19 -22.75 -21.35
C VAL A 759 18.15 -22.52 -19.84
N SER A 760 17.32 -23.28 -19.13
CA SER A 760 17.27 -23.25 -17.67
C SER A 760 18.27 -24.24 -17.09
N VAL A 761 19.11 -23.75 -16.19
CA VAL A 761 20.04 -24.55 -15.39
C VAL A 761 19.50 -24.62 -13.98
N THR A 762 19.14 -25.82 -13.53
CA THR A 762 18.87 -26.12 -12.13
C THR A 762 20.15 -26.62 -11.48
N VAL A 763 20.57 -26.02 -10.37
CA VAL A 763 21.65 -26.55 -9.53
C VAL A 763 21.10 -26.98 -8.18
N SER A 764 21.52 -28.15 -7.72
CA SER A 764 21.11 -28.76 -6.46
C SER A 764 22.34 -29.15 -5.64
N ASN A 765 22.25 -29.12 -4.31
CA ASN A 765 23.31 -29.67 -3.43
C ASN A 765 22.82 -30.88 -2.62
N SER A 766 23.76 -31.57 -1.96
CA SER A 766 23.47 -32.74 -1.12
C SER A 766 22.65 -32.43 0.15
N GLY A 767 22.49 -31.15 0.50
CA GLY A 767 21.65 -30.67 1.59
C GLY A 767 20.21 -30.33 1.18
N GLY A 768 19.81 -30.59 -0.07
CA GLY A 768 18.46 -30.34 -0.56
C GLY A 768 18.18 -28.91 -1.03
N MET A 769 19.19 -28.03 -1.03
CA MET A 769 19.05 -26.69 -1.63
C MET A 769 19.00 -26.82 -3.14
N THR A 770 18.08 -26.10 -3.78
CA THR A 770 18.01 -26.00 -5.24
C THR A 770 17.89 -24.55 -5.68
N MET A 771 18.42 -24.22 -6.85
CA MET A 771 18.03 -23.02 -7.58
C MET A 771 17.89 -23.34 -9.06
N ARG A 772 17.08 -22.56 -9.77
CA ARG A 772 16.97 -22.62 -11.22
C ARG A 772 17.18 -21.22 -11.80
N LYS A 773 18.03 -21.11 -12.82
CA LYS A 773 18.25 -19.87 -13.57
C LYS A 773 18.12 -20.12 -15.06
N THR A 774 17.36 -19.29 -15.75
CA THR A 774 17.26 -19.32 -17.22
C THR A 774 18.30 -18.40 -17.82
N PHE A 775 19.03 -18.91 -18.80
CA PHE A 775 19.96 -18.13 -19.62
C PHE A 775 19.39 -18.04 -21.04
N THR A 776 19.25 -16.82 -21.54
CA THR A 776 18.97 -16.57 -22.96
C THR A 776 20.27 -16.60 -23.74
N LEU A 777 20.38 -17.56 -24.64
CA LEU A 777 21.54 -17.77 -25.50
C LEU A 777 21.28 -17.12 -26.85
N HIS A 778 22.19 -16.28 -27.33
CA HIS A 778 22.13 -15.71 -28.67
C HIS A 778 22.89 -16.59 -29.66
N VAL A 779 22.20 -16.99 -30.73
CA VAL A 779 22.83 -17.74 -31.82
C VAL A 779 23.55 -16.75 -32.73
N GLU A 780 24.82 -16.99 -33.00
CA GLU A 780 25.60 -16.19 -33.95
C GLU A 780 25.52 -16.82 -35.34
N ASP A 781 25.16 -16.00 -36.32
CA ASP A 781 25.12 -16.32 -37.74
C ASP A 781 26.55 -16.57 -38.27
N ASP A 782 26.80 -17.75 -38.83
CA ASP A 782 28.00 -18.08 -39.57
C ASP A 782 27.68 -17.93 -41.06
N PRO A 783 28.21 -16.90 -41.75
CA PRO A 783 27.89 -16.65 -43.16
C PRO A 783 28.33 -17.80 -44.10
N ASN A 784 29.05 -18.80 -43.60
CA ASN A 784 29.47 -20.00 -44.35
C ASN A 784 28.61 -21.24 -44.05
N TYR A 785 27.68 -21.18 -43.09
CA TYR A 785 26.76 -22.27 -42.79
C TYR A 785 25.60 -22.26 -43.79
N PRO A 786 25.18 -23.41 -44.34
CA PRO A 786 24.14 -23.43 -45.36
C PRO A 786 22.79 -23.00 -44.78
N PRO A 787 22.08 -22.06 -45.43
CA PRO A 787 20.77 -21.61 -44.98
C PRO A 787 19.79 -22.77 -44.95
N SER A 788 18.90 -22.79 -43.96
CA SER A 788 17.93 -23.87 -43.86
C SER A 788 16.97 -23.80 -45.06
N GLY A 789 16.93 -24.88 -45.85
CA GLY A 789 16.07 -24.95 -47.03
C GLY A 789 14.59 -24.85 -46.65
N ASN A 790 14.04 -23.64 -46.79
CA ASN A 790 12.64 -23.20 -46.77
C ASN A 790 12.30 -22.21 -45.64
N ASN A 791 12.69 -20.94 -45.80
CA ASN A 791 11.74 -19.83 -46.00
C ASN A 791 12.51 -18.55 -46.31
N VAL A 792 12.06 -17.84 -47.34
CA VAL A 792 12.53 -16.50 -47.68
C VAL A 792 12.07 -15.57 -46.57
N LEU A 793 13.01 -15.04 -45.77
CA LEU A 793 12.77 -13.84 -44.96
C LEU A 793 12.60 -12.66 -45.93
N PRO A 794 11.55 -11.82 -45.77
CA PRO A 794 11.44 -10.60 -46.56
C PRO A 794 12.59 -9.66 -46.22
N GLU A 795 13.13 -8.97 -47.22
CA GLU A 795 14.15 -7.95 -47.03
C GLU A 795 13.68 -6.89 -46.01
N PRO A 796 14.61 -6.29 -45.24
CA PRO A 796 14.28 -5.22 -44.30
C PRO A 796 13.68 -4.05 -45.09
N VAL A 797 12.37 -3.86 -44.96
CA VAL A 797 11.71 -2.65 -45.44
C VAL A 797 12.06 -1.53 -44.48
N ASP A 798 12.87 -0.60 -44.98
CA ASP A 798 13.06 0.73 -44.41
C ASP A 798 11.69 1.44 -44.32
N ILE A 799 11.12 1.49 -43.12
CA ILE A 799 9.90 2.25 -42.83
C ILE A 799 10.25 3.63 -42.27
N HIS A 800 10.86 4.44 -43.12
CA HIS A 800 10.57 5.86 -43.18
C HIS A 800 9.58 6.11 -44.33
N ASN A 801 8.29 6.21 -44.01
CA ASN A 801 7.43 7.35 -44.37
C ASN A 801 5.95 7.02 -44.18
N ALA A 802 5.27 7.91 -43.47
CA ALA A 802 3.84 8.09 -43.56
C ALA A 802 3.45 8.34 -45.02
N THR A 803 2.41 7.66 -45.50
CA THR A 803 1.16 8.18 -46.13
C THR A 803 0.56 7.04 -46.99
N GLU A 804 -0.78 6.92 -47.00
CA GLU A 804 -1.60 6.16 -47.97
C GLU A 804 -1.91 4.67 -47.65
N ALA A 805 -2.78 4.45 -46.65
CA ALA A 805 -3.61 3.24 -46.56
C ALA A 805 -5.10 3.65 -46.58
N ALA A 806 -5.56 4.09 -47.73
CA ALA A 806 -6.97 4.22 -48.06
C ALA A 806 -7.13 4.04 -49.57
N ASP A 807 -7.36 2.80 -50.02
CA ASP A 807 -8.31 2.47 -51.09
C ASP A 807 -8.17 1.01 -51.59
N ALA A 808 -9.32 0.45 -51.98
CA ALA A 808 -9.56 -0.84 -52.66
C ALA A 808 -9.65 -2.09 -51.74
N LEU A 809 -10.76 -2.35 -51.05
CA LEU A 809 -12.07 -2.84 -51.55
C LEU A 809 -12.04 -4.17 -52.36
N HIS A 810 -12.71 -5.18 -51.78
CA HIS A 810 -13.70 -6.09 -52.42
C HIS A 810 -13.24 -7.31 -53.27
N LYS A 811 -13.51 -8.53 -52.74
CA LYS A 811 -14.43 -9.59 -53.25
C LYS A 811 -13.91 -11.02 -52.99
N HIS A 812 -14.67 -11.82 -52.24
CA HIS A 812 -15.37 -12.99 -52.81
C HIS A 812 -16.37 -13.63 -51.83
N ASP A 813 -17.62 -13.73 -52.30
CA ASP A 813 -18.79 -14.46 -51.78
C ASP A 813 -18.52 -15.99 -51.70
N ALA A 814 -18.93 -16.71 -50.63
CA ALA A 814 -20.25 -17.32 -50.30
C ALA A 814 -20.47 -18.75 -50.85
N ASP A 815 -20.91 -19.66 -49.95
CA ASP A 815 -21.90 -20.75 -50.11
C ASP A 815 -21.91 -21.58 -48.79
N SER A 816 -22.92 -21.52 -47.91
CA SER A 816 -24.25 -22.21 -47.94
C SER A 816 -24.10 -23.74 -47.78
N ALA A 817 -24.84 -24.53 -46.99
CA ALA A 817 -25.87 -24.44 -45.94
C ALA A 817 -26.05 -25.89 -45.41
N ASP A 818 -26.50 -26.10 -44.17
CA ASP A 818 -27.68 -26.94 -43.83
C ASP A 818 -27.79 -27.21 -42.32
N SER A 819 -29.00 -27.04 -41.82
CA SER A 819 -29.55 -27.50 -40.53
C SER A 819 -30.43 -28.77 -40.81
N PRO A 820 -31.18 -29.42 -39.88
CA PRO A 820 -31.29 -29.32 -38.42
C PRO A 820 -31.51 -30.69 -37.66
N ASN A 821 -31.73 -30.62 -36.34
CA ASN A 821 -32.61 -31.46 -35.49
C ASN A 821 -32.25 -32.93 -35.13
N HIS A 822 -32.13 -33.21 -33.82
CA HIS A 822 -32.98 -34.22 -33.15
C HIS A 822 -33.11 -34.04 -31.62
N SER A 823 -34.34 -34.25 -31.18
CA SER A 823 -35.00 -34.19 -29.87
C SER A 823 -34.80 -35.38 -28.91
N GLY A 824 -35.09 -35.15 -27.61
CA GLY A 824 -35.73 -36.11 -26.66
C GLY A 824 -34.91 -36.40 -25.39
N GLN A 825 -35.20 -35.80 -24.22
CA GLN A 825 -36.23 -36.11 -23.19
C GLN A 825 -36.19 -37.52 -22.55
N ASN A 826 -35.85 -37.59 -21.24
CA ASN A 826 -36.67 -38.01 -20.07
C ASN A 826 -35.74 -38.41 -18.89
N SER A 827 -35.86 -37.79 -17.70
CA SER A 827 -36.75 -38.14 -16.55
C SER A 827 -36.21 -39.36 -15.78
N ASP A 828 -36.15 -39.51 -14.46
CA ASP A 828 -36.73 -38.96 -13.21
C ASP A 828 -35.68 -39.29 -12.09
N GLY A 829 -35.62 -38.79 -10.86
CA GLY A 829 -36.59 -38.25 -9.91
C GLY A 829 -36.23 -38.76 -8.48
N HIS A 830 -36.64 -37.99 -7.46
CA HIS A 830 -36.56 -38.22 -5.99
C HIS A 830 -35.27 -37.75 -5.29
N GLY A 831 -35.30 -36.94 -4.23
CA GLY A 831 -36.40 -36.32 -3.45
C GLY A 831 -35.88 -35.85 -2.08
N ALA A 832 -36.31 -34.64 -1.67
CA ALA A 832 -36.61 -34.06 -0.33
C ALA A 832 -35.92 -34.64 0.94
N ALA A 833 -35.57 -33.91 2.00
CA ALA A 833 -36.16 -32.73 2.65
C ALA A 833 -35.14 -32.17 3.69
N ALA A 834 -34.95 -30.84 3.82
CA ALA A 834 -35.60 -29.93 4.79
C ALA A 834 -35.04 -29.97 6.24
N ASN A 835 -34.43 -28.87 6.73
CA ASN A 835 -35.05 -27.89 7.67
C ASN A 835 -34.05 -27.03 8.49
N HIS A 836 -34.38 -25.72 8.54
CA HIS A 836 -34.32 -24.73 9.64
C HIS A 836 -32.96 -24.35 10.32
N ALA A 837 -32.51 -23.08 10.27
CA ALA A 837 -32.94 -21.85 11.02
C ALA A 837 -32.40 -21.87 12.48
N GLU A 838 -31.81 -20.85 13.12
CA GLU A 838 -31.97 -19.37 13.26
C GLU A 838 -30.70 -18.87 14.04
N SER A 839 -30.09 -17.70 13.75
CA SER A 839 -30.28 -16.34 14.32
C SER A 839 -29.71 -16.04 15.73
N GLY A 840 -29.11 -14.84 15.90
CA GLY A 840 -28.99 -14.05 17.16
C GLY A 840 -27.56 -13.89 17.70
N ASP A 841 -26.84 -12.75 17.60
CA ASP A 841 -26.96 -11.45 18.33
C ASP A 841 -26.53 -11.60 19.82
N THR A 842 -25.66 -10.83 20.52
CA THR A 842 -25.50 -9.37 20.71
C THR A 842 -24.22 -9.01 21.55
N HIS A 843 -23.59 -7.87 21.25
CA HIS A 843 -23.00 -6.80 22.10
C HIS A 843 -22.50 -6.97 23.58
N THR A 844 -21.28 -6.44 23.83
CA THR A 844 -20.80 -5.56 24.96
C THR A 844 -20.82 -6.10 26.42
N THR A 845 -19.97 -5.76 27.40
CA THR A 845 -19.28 -4.51 27.79
C THR A 845 -18.01 -4.76 28.64
N THR A 846 -17.19 -3.73 28.68
CA THR A 846 -15.99 -3.36 29.47
C THR A 846 -15.98 -3.59 31.00
N ASP A 847 -14.75 -3.76 31.51
CA ASP A 847 -14.13 -3.24 32.75
C ASP A 847 -14.33 -3.93 34.13
N HIS A 848 -13.23 -4.47 34.70
CA HIS A 848 -12.73 -4.14 36.05
C HIS A 848 -11.41 -4.89 36.40
N ALA A 849 -10.54 -4.16 37.12
CA ALA A 849 -9.16 -4.47 37.45
C ALA A 849 -8.93 -5.46 38.63
N GLN A 850 -7.77 -6.13 38.54
CA GLN A 850 -6.84 -6.65 39.57
C GLN A 850 -7.29 -7.61 40.72
N HIS A 851 -6.55 -8.74 40.76
CA HIS A 851 -6.05 -9.55 41.89
C HIS A 851 -7.01 -10.46 42.70
N ASP A 852 -6.96 -11.77 42.43
CA ASP A 852 -6.34 -12.84 43.27
C ASP A 852 -6.99 -14.24 43.07
N GLY A 853 -6.17 -15.26 42.81
CA GLY A 853 -6.40 -16.63 43.29
C GLY A 853 -7.18 -17.63 42.40
N ALA A 854 -6.45 -18.30 41.48
CA ALA A 854 -6.65 -19.67 40.97
C ALA A 854 -7.97 -20.06 40.26
N ALA A 855 -7.94 -20.05 38.92
CA ALA A 855 -8.19 -21.22 38.04
C ALA A 855 -8.14 -20.81 36.54
N ASN A 856 -6.99 -20.34 36.06
CA ASN A 856 -6.79 -20.04 34.64
C ASN A 856 -5.97 -21.16 33.99
N ASN A 857 -6.62 -22.20 33.49
CA ASN A 857 -6.00 -23.18 32.57
C ASN A 857 -6.10 -22.70 31.11
N ALA A 858 -6.02 -21.39 30.87
CA ALA A 858 -6.04 -20.85 29.53
C ALA A 858 -4.66 -21.05 28.89
N ALA A 859 -4.61 -21.78 27.77
CA ALA A 859 -3.41 -21.94 26.97
C ALA A 859 -2.87 -20.57 26.55
N GLN A 860 -1.55 -20.40 26.64
CA GLN A 860 -0.89 -19.20 26.14
C GLN A 860 -0.56 -19.41 24.65
N THR A 861 -0.89 -18.43 23.81
CA THR A 861 -0.57 -18.47 22.36
C THR A 861 0.44 -17.36 22.04
N LEU A 862 1.54 -17.73 21.38
CA LEU A 862 2.63 -16.84 20.95
C LEU A 862 3.05 -17.16 19.51
N GLY A 863 3.94 -16.36 18.93
CA GLY A 863 4.51 -16.60 17.61
C GLY A 863 3.64 -16.12 16.45
N ASP A 864 3.98 -16.58 15.27
CA ASP A 864 3.39 -16.11 14.01
C ASP A 864 1.94 -16.61 13.85
N SER A 865 1.08 -15.82 13.20
CA SER A 865 -0.33 -16.20 12.98
C SER A 865 -0.49 -17.44 12.11
N ASP A 866 0.50 -17.75 11.27
CA ASP A 866 0.45 -18.84 10.29
C ASP A 866 0.90 -20.18 10.89
N ALA A 867 1.62 -20.14 12.02
CA ALA A 867 2.02 -21.32 12.77
C ALA A 867 2.15 -21.04 14.27
N PRO A 868 1.06 -20.69 14.95
CA PRO A 868 1.11 -20.21 16.32
C PRO A 868 1.59 -21.30 17.28
N ILE A 869 2.18 -20.88 18.39
CA ILE A 869 2.65 -21.76 19.45
C ILE A 869 1.69 -21.70 20.63
N HIS A 870 1.04 -22.82 20.91
CA HIS A 870 0.18 -23.00 22.06
C HIS A 870 0.95 -23.71 23.18
N LEU A 871 1.09 -23.05 24.33
CA LEU A 871 1.87 -23.53 25.48
C LEU A 871 0.96 -24.09 26.58
N SER A 872 1.28 -25.28 27.09
CA SER A 872 0.55 -25.89 28.22
C SER A 872 0.78 -25.17 29.55
N ALA A 873 1.89 -24.42 29.68
CA ALA A 873 2.23 -23.63 30.85
C ALA A 873 2.73 -22.24 30.43
N PRO A 874 2.56 -21.21 31.26
CA PRO A 874 3.02 -19.87 30.93
C PRO A 874 4.54 -19.73 31.15
N LEU A 875 5.16 -18.88 30.33
CA LEU A 875 6.60 -18.63 30.39
C LEU A 875 7.00 -17.81 31.61
N ASN A 876 8.25 -17.94 32.05
CA ASN A 876 8.79 -17.06 33.07
C ASN A 876 8.88 -15.62 32.56
N ALA A 877 8.88 -14.64 33.46
CA ALA A 877 8.78 -13.24 33.05
C ALA A 877 9.94 -12.78 32.14
N ALA A 878 11.12 -13.40 32.25
CA ALA A 878 12.27 -13.09 31.42
C ALA A 878 12.08 -13.68 30.01
N ASP A 879 11.75 -14.97 29.93
CA ASP A 879 11.51 -15.66 28.66
C ASP A 879 10.27 -15.12 27.96
N HIS A 880 9.19 -14.82 28.68
CA HIS A 880 8.01 -14.18 28.11
C HIS A 880 8.35 -12.83 27.47
N ALA A 881 9.17 -12.00 28.13
CA ALA A 881 9.56 -10.71 27.60
C ALA A 881 10.53 -10.84 26.40
N GLU A 882 11.37 -11.88 26.39
CA GLU A 882 12.27 -12.18 25.28
C GLU A 882 11.53 -12.77 24.07
N LEU A 883 10.51 -13.58 24.30
CA LEU A 883 9.79 -14.35 23.28
C LEU A 883 8.54 -13.66 22.73
N ALA A 884 8.08 -12.56 23.34
CA ALA A 884 6.81 -11.91 22.99
C ALA A 884 6.72 -11.47 21.51
N ASP A 885 7.85 -11.10 20.89
CA ASP A 885 7.93 -10.58 19.52
C ASP A 885 8.78 -11.45 18.58
N LYS A 886 9.11 -12.69 18.97
CA LYS A 886 9.92 -13.62 18.18
C LYS A 886 9.03 -14.49 17.28
N SER A 887 9.58 -14.89 16.13
CA SER A 887 8.90 -15.83 15.24
C SER A 887 8.66 -17.18 15.93
N SER A 888 7.70 -17.96 15.44
CA SER A 888 7.44 -19.29 15.99
C SER A 888 8.71 -20.16 15.99
N ALA A 889 9.53 -20.09 14.93
CA ALA A 889 10.79 -20.82 14.87
C ALA A 889 11.80 -20.40 15.97
N GLU A 890 11.97 -19.10 16.20
CA GLU A 890 12.86 -18.60 17.26
C GLU A 890 12.36 -18.92 18.66
N ILE A 891 11.04 -18.92 18.86
CA ILE A 891 10.44 -19.35 20.13
C ILE A 891 10.69 -20.85 20.34
N LEU A 892 10.50 -21.67 19.30
CA LEU A 892 10.78 -23.12 19.35
C LEU A 892 12.25 -23.41 19.66
N ASP A 893 13.19 -22.70 19.03
CA ASP A 893 14.62 -22.80 19.32
C ASP A 893 14.91 -22.43 20.78
N HIS A 894 14.33 -21.33 21.26
CA HIS A 894 14.51 -20.89 22.66
C HIS A 894 13.95 -21.89 23.66
N LEU A 895 12.75 -22.42 23.43
CA LEU A 895 12.15 -23.44 24.28
C LEU A 895 12.92 -24.75 24.24
N GLY A 896 13.53 -25.09 23.10
CA GLY A 896 14.47 -26.20 22.98
C GLY A 896 15.75 -25.99 23.81
N GLU A 897 16.29 -24.77 23.82
CA GLU A 897 17.52 -24.42 24.55
C GLU A 897 17.31 -24.31 26.08
N HIS A 898 16.15 -23.80 26.50
CA HIS A 898 15.85 -23.50 27.92
C HIS A 898 14.98 -24.58 28.58
N GLY A 899 14.36 -25.47 27.80
CA GLY A 899 13.61 -26.63 28.28
C GLY A 899 12.51 -26.28 29.29
N GLY A 900 12.39 -27.10 30.34
CA GLY A 900 11.39 -26.89 31.41
C GLY A 900 11.64 -25.66 32.31
N ASP A 901 12.84 -25.06 32.25
CA ASP A 901 13.21 -23.90 33.06
C ASP A 901 12.54 -22.61 32.56
N ALA A 902 12.01 -22.62 31.34
CA ALA A 902 11.38 -21.47 30.71
C ALA A 902 9.97 -21.12 31.26
N PHE A 903 9.42 -21.92 32.19
CA PHE A 903 8.02 -21.81 32.62
C PHE A 903 7.87 -21.38 34.10
N THR A 904 6.84 -20.58 34.42
CA THR A 904 6.60 -19.96 35.76
C THR A 904 5.64 -20.70 36.68
N PHE A 905 5.47 -22.01 36.59
CA PHE A 905 4.75 -22.75 37.63
C PHE A 905 5.52 -24.02 37.95
N ASP A 906 5.33 -24.56 39.15
CA ASP A 906 5.76 -25.92 39.44
C ASP A 906 5.25 -26.78 38.28
N ALA A 907 6.11 -27.54 37.60
CA ALA A 907 5.79 -28.49 36.53
C ALA A 907 4.94 -29.68 37.06
N SER A 908 4.09 -29.35 38.03
CA SER A 908 3.07 -30.10 38.69
C SER A 908 2.11 -30.69 37.68
N GLU A 909 1.56 -31.82 38.09
CA GLU A 909 0.86 -32.79 37.26
C GLU A 909 -0.53 -32.34 36.81
N THR A 910 -0.79 -31.03 36.71
CA THR A 910 -2.07 -30.48 36.28
C THR A 910 -2.29 -30.73 34.79
N PRO A 911 -3.38 -31.41 34.40
CA PRO A 911 -3.76 -31.59 32.99
C PRO A 911 -4.12 -30.26 32.32
N HIS A 912 -3.62 -30.05 31.10
CA HIS A 912 -4.05 -28.94 30.23
C HIS A 912 -4.71 -29.45 28.95
N THR A 913 -5.58 -28.62 28.37
CA THR A 913 -6.11 -28.85 27.03
C THR A 913 -5.56 -27.80 26.09
N LEU A 914 -4.85 -28.24 25.06
CA LEU A 914 -4.37 -27.41 23.96
C LEU A 914 -5.23 -27.71 22.75
N THR A 915 -5.70 -26.67 22.07
CA THR A 915 -6.50 -26.79 20.87
C THR A 915 -5.95 -25.81 19.86
N GLY A 916 -5.42 -26.34 18.76
CA GLY A 916 -5.00 -25.58 17.60
C GLY A 916 -6.19 -25.05 16.80
N THR A 917 -5.83 -24.35 15.74
CA THR A 917 -6.71 -23.73 14.76
C THR A 917 -6.98 -24.70 13.59
N ASP A 918 -7.41 -24.18 12.45
CA ASP A 918 -7.48 -24.95 11.19
C ASP A 918 -6.20 -24.71 10.34
N GLY A 919 -5.10 -24.26 10.96
CA GLY A 919 -3.80 -23.94 10.35
C GLY A 919 -2.67 -24.85 10.89
N ASN A 920 -1.40 -24.54 10.59
CA ASN A 920 -0.29 -25.40 11.03
C ASN A 920 0.17 -25.06 12.45
N ASP A 921 -0.37 -25.70 13.49
CA ASP A 921 -0.15 -25.28 14.87
C ASP A 921 1.03 -26.00 15.55
N ASN A 922 1.67 -25.32 16.51
CA ASN A 922 2.71 -25.90 17.36
C ASN A 922 2.20 -26.03 18.80
N LEU A 923 1.85 -27.24 19.23
CA LEU A 923 1.30 -27.51 20.54
C LEU A 923 2.38 -28.04 21.48
N VAL A 924 2.88 -27.19 22.39
CA VAL A 924 3.98 -27.50 23.30
C VAL A 924 3.45 -27.92 24.67
N ALA A 925 3.66 -29.19 24.99
CA ALA A 925 3.28 -29.83 26.24
C ALA A 925 4.49 -30.06 27.15
N VAL A 926 4.39 -29.58 28.39
CA VAL A 926 5.41 -29.70 29.43
C VAL A 926 4.76 -30.17 30.75
N GLY A 927 5.22 -31.29 31.32
CA GLY A 927 4.64 -31.86 32.54
C GLY A 927 3.17 -32.30 32.39
N GLY A 928 2.55 -32.85 33.45
CA GLY A 928 1.11 -33.20 33.45
C GLY A 928 0.59 -34.24 32.44
N ALA A 929 -0.72 -34.53 32.48
CA ALA A 929 -1.46 -35.35 31.51
C ALA A 929 -2.21 -34.42 30.53
N ASN A 930 -1.53 -33.92 29.50
CA ASN A 930 -2.12 -32.93 28.60
C ASN A 930 -2.99 -33.59 27.52
N THR A 931 -4.04 -32.91 27.09
CA THR A 931 -4.88 -33.29 25.96
C THR A 931 -4.66 -32.29 24.83
N LEU A 932 -4.11 -32.75 23.71
CA LEU A 932 -3.76 -31.92 22.57
C LEU A 932 -4.69 -32.26 21.42
N LYS A 933 -5.26 -31.22 20.80
CA LYS A 933 -6.06 -31.31 19.58
C LYS A 933 -5.44 -30.36 18.56
N GLY A 934 -4.91 -30.89 17.47
CA GLY A 934 -4.28 -30.11 16.40
C GLY A 934 -5.31 -29.28 15.65
N GLY A 935 -6.29 -29.96 15.05
CA GLY A 935 -7.25 -29.33 14.14
C GLY A 935 -7.05 -29.84 12.71
N GLU A 936 -7.20 -28.94 11.75
CA GLU A 936 -6.85 -29.18 10.34
C GLU A 936 -5.49 -28.50 10.09
N GLY A 937 -4.60 -29.10 9.30
CA GLY A 937 -3.26 -28.54 9.07
C GLY A 937 -2.17 -29.59 9.28
N ALA A 938 -0.91 -29.19 9.11
CA ALA A 938 0.25 -30.01 9.45
C ALA A 938 0.77 -29.60 10.83
N ASP A 939 0.22 -30.21 11.87
CA ASP A 939 0.45 -29.80 13.25
C ASP A 939 1.70 -30.45 13.86
N GLN A 940 2.30 -29.75 14.83
CA GLN A 940 3.38 -30.29 15.64
C GLN A 940 2.96 -30.47 17.10
N PHE A 941 2.93 -31.71 17.54
CA PHE A 941 2.71 -32.08 18.94
C PHE A 941 4.06 -32.26 19.63
N ILE A 942 4.48 -31.27 20.42
CA ILE A 942 5.82 -31.19 20.99
C ILE A 942 5.77 -31.51 22.49
N PHE A 943 6.50 -32.54 22.90
CA PHE A 943 6.60 -32.97 24.29
C PHE A 943 8.00 -32.70 24.82
N ILE A 944 8.12 -31.71 25.71
CA ILE A 944 9.36 -31.48 26.46
C ILE A 944 9.41 -32.48 27.60
N THR A 945 10.30 -33.47 27.45
CA THR A 945 10.37 -34.60 28.38
C THR A 945 11.03 -34.21 29.70
N GLN A 946 10.61 -34.84 30.81
CA GLN A 946 11.17 -34.61 32.15
C GLN A 946 11.39 -35.93 32.89
N PRO A 947 12.52 -36.12 33.60
CA PRO A 947 12.75 -37.27 34.48
C PRO A 947 11.72 -37.33 35.61
N LYS A 948 10.96 -38.42 35.75
CA LYS A 948 9.96 -38.60 36.83
C LYS A 948 10.10 -39.92 37.56
N ASP A 949 10.52 -39.88 38.83
CA ASP A 949 10.48 -41.05 39.72
C ASP A 949 9.04 -41.34 40.18
N GLY A 950 8.34 -42.30 39.56
CA GLY A 950 6.98 -42.66 40.01
C GLY A 950 6.30 -43.77 39.21
N ALA A 951 5.40 -44.52 39.86
CA ALA A 951 4.79 -45.76 39.34
C ALA A 951 3.68 -45.57 38.28
N SER A 952 3.39 -44.35 37.81
CA SER A 952 2.49 -44.08 36.68
C SER A 952 2.68 -42.62 36.21
N PRO A 953 3.40 -42.35 35.11
CA PRO A 953 3.44 -41.00 34.56
C PRO A 953 2.04 -40.58 34.12
N ALA A 954 1.69 -39.31 34.36
CA ALA A 954 0.48 -38.69 33.84
C ALA A 954 0.45 -38.82 32.30
N LEU A 955 -0.53 -39.53 31.76
CA LEU A 955 -0.63 -39.86 30.33
C LEU A 955 -1.13 -38.67 29.52
N SER A 956 -0.28 -38.09 28.67
CA SER A 956 -0.73 -37.13 27.67
C SER A 956 -1.45 -37.84 26.51
N GLN A 957 -2.32 -37.11 25.81
CA GLN A 957 -3.14 -37.63 24.73
C GLN A 957 -3.17 -36.66 23.55
N ILE A 958 -3.01 -37.20 22.35
CA ILE A 958 -3.31 -36.55 21.07
C ILE A 958 -4.67 -37.05 20.60
N LEU A 959 -5.58 -36.13 20.28
CA LEU A 959 -6.96 -36.44 19.92
C LEU A 959 -7.17 -36.72 18.43
N ASP A 960 -6.33 -36.16 17.57
CA ASP A 960 -6.58 -36.07 16.13
C ASP A 960 -5.30 -36.07 15.28
N LEU A 961 -4.40 -37.03 15.51
CA LEU A 961 -3.20 -37.18 14.68
C LEU A 961 -3.57 -37.56 13.24
N ASN A 962 -3.17 -36.74 12.27
CA ASN A 962 -3.07 -37.07 10.86
C ASN A 962 -1.63 -37.46 10.52
N SER A 963 -1.30 -38.77 10.60
CA SER A 963 0.07 -39.27 10.48
C SER A 963 0.78 -38.99 9.14
N GLY A 964 0.03 -38.58 8.10
CA GLY A 964 0.61 -38.13 6.82
C GLY A 964 1.16 -36.70 6.86
N GLU A 965 0.57 -35.83 7.69
CA GLU A 965 0.79 -34.38 7.70
C GLU A 965 1.39 -33.91 9.03
N ASP A 966 0.85 -34.38 10.16
CA ASP A 966 1.28 -34.01 11.51
C ASP A 966 2.58 -34.66 11.94
N ARG A 967 3.24 -34.06 12.94
CA ARG A 967 4.46 -34.58 13.55
C ARG A 967 4.36 -34.60 15.06
N ILE A 968 4.91 -35.66 15.67
CA ILE A 968 5.13 -35.77 17.11
C ILE A 968 6.61 -35.52 17.38
N ARG A 969 6.94 -34.53 18.20
CA ARG A 969 8.33 -34.21 18.58
C ARG A 969 8.54 -34.57 20.04
N LEU A 970 9.50 -35.46 20.31
CA LEU A 970 9.95 -35.78 21.66
C LEU A 970 11.27 -35.05 21.90
N VAL A 971 11.30 -34.10 22.82
CA VAL A 971 12.48 -33.27 23.10
C VAL A 971 13.16 -33.77 24.37
N ALA A 972 14.40 -34.23 24.24
CA ALA A 972 15.21 -34.70 25.38
C ALA A 972 16.09 -33.56 25.94
N GLY A 973 16.26 -33.51 27.26
CA GLY A 973 17.15 -32.54 27.88
C GLY A 973 18.63 -32.76 27.58
N LYS A 974 19.46 -31.75 27.87
CA LYS A 974 20.92 -31.83 27.65
C LYS A 974 21.55 -32.95 28.49
N GLY A 975 22.10 -33.97 27.81
CA GLY A 975 22.70 -35.14 28.44
C GLY A 975 21.72 -36.28 28.71
N GLU A 976 20.46 -36.12 28.30
CA GLU A 976 19.44 -37.15 28.32
C GLU A 976 19.34 -37.86 26.96
N SER A 977 18.69 -39.01 26.90
CA SER A 977 18.44 -39.72 25.64
C SER A 977 17.15 -40.51 25.68
N ILE A 978 16.51 -40.70 24.52
CA ILE A 978 15.28 -41.48 24.40
C ILE A 978 15.58 -42.81 23.68
N SER A 979 15.09 -43.91 24.23
CA SER A 979 15.17 -45.26 23.65
C SER A 979 13.84 -46.00 23.75
N ASP A 980 13.80 -47.25 23.26
CA ASP A 980 12.65 -48.16 23.36
C ASP A 980 11.32 -47.57 22.85
N LEU A 981 11.42 -46.70 21.84
CA LEU A 981 10.27 -46.09 21.18
C LEU A 981 9.44 -47.17 20.47
N GLN A 982 8.21 -47.37 20.92
CA GLN A 982 7.30 -48.37 20.38
C GLN A 982 5.86 -47.87 20.43
N TYR A 983 5.04 -48.28 19.47
CA TYR A 983 3.61 -47.99 19.45
C TYR A 983 2.81 -49.29 19.48
N ASP A 984 1.92 -49.42 20.45
CA ASP A 984 1.00 -50.55 20.58
C ASP A 984 -0.39 -50.15 20.04
N ALA A 985 -0.80 -50.74 18.92
CA ALA A 985 -2.03 -50.36 18.21
C ALA A 985 -3.31 -50.73 18.98
N ASP A 986 -3.27 -51.79 19.81
CA ASP A 986 -4.43 -52.25 20.59
C ASP A 986 -4.74 -51.29 21.75
N SER A 987 -3.69 -50.78 22.40
CA SER A 987 -3.78 -49.82 23.51
C SER A 987 -3.63 -48.36 23.11
N ARG A 988 -3.28 -48.09 21.84
CA ARG A 988 -3.03 -46.77 21.24
C ARG A 988 -1.90 -45.98 21.92
N LEU A 989 -0.93 -46.71 22.45
CA LEU A 989 0.07 -46.15 23.34
C LEU A 989 1.43 -46.04 22.65
N LEU A 990 1.87 -44.81 22.38
CA LEU A 990 3.25 -44.52 22.01
C LEU A 990 4.07 -44.49 23.30
N SER A 991 4.92 -45.50 23.50
CA SER A 991 5.77 -45.64 24.69
C SER A 991 7.23 -45.40 24.35
N TYR A 992 7.98 -44.79 25.27
CA TYR A 992 9.42 -44.58 25.15
C TYR A 992 10.09 -44.55 26.52
N THR A 993 11.40 -44.82 26.55
CA THR A 993 12.23 -44.72 27.75
C THR A 993 13.10 -43.47 27.66
N LEU A 994 12.95 -42.53 28.59
CA LEU A 994 13.87 -41.42 28.79
C LEU A 994 15.00 -41.86 29.74
N HIS A 995 16.25 -41.70 29.33
CA HIS A 995 17.43 -41.85 30.19
C HIS A 995 17.94 -40.47 30.55
N ASP A 996 18.03 -40.17 31.84
CA ASP A 996 18.57 -38.89 32.29
C ASP A 996 20.11 -38.84 32.21
N SER A 997 20.69 -37.70 32.62
CA SER A 997 22.16 -37.52 32.64
C SER A 997 22.92 -38.45 33.61
N GLU A 998 22.21 -39.09 34.55
CA GLU A 998 22.77 -40.10 35.47
C GLU A 998 22.50 -41.53 34.98
N ASN A 999 21.95 -41.68 33.76
CA ASN A 999 21.56 -42.93 33.12
C ASN A 999 20.50 -43.71 33.92
N ARG A 1000 19.63 -43.00 34.65
CA ARG A 1000 18.40 -43.54 35.23
C ARG A 1000 17.33 -43.55 34.15
N SER A 1001 16.55 -44.63 34.08
CA SER A 1001 15.56 -44.85 33.02
C SER A 1001 14.13 -44.59 33.51
N TYR A 1002 13.37 -43.86 32.70
CA TYR A 1002 12.00 -43.41 32.96
C TYR A 1002 11.09 -43.81 31.80
N HIS A 1003 10.13 -44.70 32.06
CA HIS A 1003 9.16 -45.10 31.03
C HIS A 1003 8.06 -44.05 30.92
N ASN A 1004 7.84 -43.55 29.71
CA ASN A 1004 6.84 -42.55 29.38
C ASN A 1004 5.93 -43.08 28.27
N SER A 1005 4.74 -42.51 28.18
CA SER A 1005 3.78 -42.91 27.16
C SER A 1005 2.75 -41.83 26.84
N ILE A 1006 2.31 -41.81 25.58
CA ILE A 1006 1.33 -40.87 25.02
C ILE A 1006 0.23 -41.68 24.33
N THR A 1007 -1.03 -41.36 24.61
CA THR A 1007 -2.16 -41.94 23.88
C THR A 1007 -2.35 -41.21 22.55
N VAL A 1008 -2.41 -41.92 21.43
CA VAL A 1008 -2.51 -41.31 20.10
C VAL A 1008 -3.79 -41.78 19.41
N ASN A 1009 -4.64 -40.83 18.99
CA ASN A 1009 -5.86 -41.13 18.24
C ASN A 1009 -5.76 -40.52 16.85
N ALA A 1010 -6.24 -41.24 15.83
CA ALA A 1010 -6.28 -40.73 14.45
C ALA A 1010 -7.37 -39.67 14.29
N HIS A 1011 -7.08 -38.64 13.49
CA HIS A 1011 -8.04 -37.59 13.12
C HIS A 1011 -9.35 -38.16 12.53
N ASP A 1012 -9.25 -39.13 11.63
CA ASP A 1012 -10.39 -39.74 10.91
C ASP A 1012 -10.98 -40.97 11.65
N GLY A 1013 -10.45 -41.30 12.83
CA GLY A 1013 -10.87 -42.44 13.65
C GLY A 1013 -10.43 -43.83 13.15
N HIS A 1014 -9.54 -43.94 12.15
CA HIS A 1014 -8.99 -45.24 11.76
C HIS A 1014 -8.01 -45.79 12.83
N ALA A 1015 -7.70 -47.10 12.73
CA ALA A 1015 -6.75 -47.73 13.63
C ALA A 1015 -5.31 -47.48 13.15
N LEU A 1016 -4.60 -46.60 13.84
CA LEU A 1016 -3.19 -46.31 13.57
C LEU A 1016 -2.31 -47.57 13.72
N THR A 1017 -1.39 -47.75 12.79
CA THR A 1017 -0.34 -48.77 12.83
C THR A 1017 0.94 -48.24 13.48
N GLN A 1018 1.82 -49.16 13.91
CA GLN A 1018 3.14 -48.79 14.44
C GLN A 1018 3.98 -48.02 13.41
N GLU A 1019 3.90 -48.38 12.13
CA GLU A 1019 4.66 -47.72 11.06
C GLU A 1019 4.19 -46.28 10.84
N GLU A 1020 2.88 -46.02 10.86
CA GLU A 1020 2.30 -44.67 10.73
C GLU A 1020 2.69 -43.75 11.89
N VAL A 1021 2.56 -44.24 13.14
CA VAL A 1021 2.90 -43.42 14.31
C VAL A 1021 4.40 -43.17 14.39
N LEU A 1022 5.24 -44.20 14.18
CA LEU A 1022 6.69 -44.03 14.24
C LEU A 1022 7.24 -43.16 13.09
N ALA A 1023 6.57 -43.13 11.92
CA ALA A 1023 6.94 -42.23 10.83
C ALA A 1023 6.65 -40.75 11.16
N ALA A 1024 5.63 -40.48 11.98
CA ALA A 1024 5.30 -39.14 12.44
C ALA A 1024 6.18 -38.66 13.61
N VAL A 1025 6.90 -39.55 14.30
CA VAL A 1025 7.71 -39.22 15.49
C VAL A 1025 9.12 -38.79 15.11
N SER A 1026 9.62 -37.74 15.76
CA SER A 1026 11.05 -37.38 15.76
C SER A 1026 11.54 -37.14 17.17
N ILE A 1027 12.76 -37.59 17.45
CA ILE A 1027 13.47 -37.31 18.70
C ILE A 1027 14.41 -36.15 18.43
N LEU A 1028 14.30 -35.08 19.22
CA LEU A 1028 15.09 -33.85 19.13
C LEU A 1028 16.04 -33.74 20.32
#